data_AF-A0A8D8USD9-F1
#
_entry.id   AF-A0A8D8USD9-F1
#
_cell.length_a   1.000
_cell.length_b   1.000
_cell.length_c   1.000
_cell.angle_alpha   90.00
_cell.angle_beta   90.00
_cell.angle_gamma   90.00
#
_symmetry.space_group_name_H-M   'P 1'
#
loop_
_entity.id
_entity.type
_entity.pdbx_description
1 polymer ?
#
loop_
_entity_poly.entity_id
_entity_poly.type
_entity_poly.pdbx_seq_one_letter_code
_entity_poly.pdbx_strand_id
1 'polypeptide(L)'
;MREQLVRGEEKEVRKKLQDKAKDGTLKAIPTNGEAKPAPKKRGRWDQTSDGDATPAKKKPSAPEWEKEAVEGGTTPAATRWDETPGHPKPGAETPGATPSTRLWDATPGHATPGAATPGRDTPSHDKAQSSIRRNRWDETPKTERETPGHSSGWAETPKTDRVGAGGDLIQETPTPGGASSKRRSRWDETPQATPSGAMTPSAATPGGMTPSTPVTPHVGSTPLMTPSGVTPTGSKAMAMATPTPGHLAAMTPEQIQAYRWEREIDERNRPLTDDELEAMFPPGYKVLQPPAGYIPIRTPARKLTATPTPIAGTPTGFFIQQEDKTAKYMDNQPKGNLPFLKPEDAQYFDKLLVDVDEDTLSPEEQKERKIMKLLLKIKNGTPPMRKAALRQITDKAREFGAGPLFNQILPLLMSPTLEDQERHLLVKVIDRILYKLDDLVRPYVHKILVVIEPLLIDEDYYARVEGREIISNLAKAAGLATMISTMRPDIDNIDEYVRNTTARAFAVVASALGIPSLLPFLKAVCRSKKSWQARHTGIKIVQQIAILMGCAILPHLKNLVEIIEHGLVDEQQKVRTITALAIAALAEAATPYGIESFDSVLKPLWKGIRTHRGKGLAAFLKAIGYLIPLMDAEYANYYTKEVMLILIREFQSPDEEMKKIVLKVVKQCCATDGVESQYIKDEILPPFFKNFWNHRMALDRRNYRQLVDTTVEIANKVGASEIINRVVDDLKDENEQYRKMVMESIEKTMSNLGAADIDSRLEEQLIDGILYAFQEQTTEDVVMLNGFGTIVNQLGKRVKPYLPQICGTILWRLNNKSAKVRQQAADLISRIAVVMKTCQEEKLMGHLGVVLYEYLGEEYPEVLGSILGALKAIVNVIGMTKMTPPIKDLLPRLTPILKNRHEKVQENCIDLVGRIADRGPEYVSAREWMRICFELLELLKAHKKAIRRATVNTFGYIAKAIGPHDVLATLLNNLKVQERQNRVCTTVAIAIVAETCSPFTVLPALMNEYRVPELNVQNGVLKALSFLFEYIGEMGKDYIYAVTPLLEDALMDRDLVHRQTACATIKHMALGVYGFGCEDALTHLLNYVWPNIFETSPHLVQAFMDAVEGLRVALGPVRILQYVMQGLFHPARKVRDVYWKIYNSLYIGGQDALVGAYPRIQNDMKNVYLRYELDYIL
;
A
#
# COMPACT_ATOMS: atom_id res chain seq x y z
N MET A 1 18.14 -62.82 9.78
CA MET A 1 17.61 -63.97 9.01
C MET A 1 16.86 -63.57 7.75
N ARG A 2 15.62 -63.04 7.76
CA ARG A 2 14.87 -62.77 6.48
C ARG A 2 15.64 -61.91 5.46
N GLU A 3 16.29 -60.82 5.86
CA GLU A 3 17.14 -60.03 4.94
C GLU A 3 18.37 -60.79 4.41
N GLN A 4 18.90 -61.77 5.15
CA GLN A 4 20.03 -62.59 4.69
C GLN A 4 19.57 -63.65 3.68
N LEU A 5 18.33 -64.14 3.80
CA LEU A 5 17.70 -64.97 2.77
C LEU A 5 17.48 -64.16 1.49
N VAL A 6 16.84 -62.99 1.58
CA VAL A 6 16.59 -62.11 0.42
C VAL A 6 17.89 -61.66 -0.26
N ARG A 7 18.93 -61.27 0.50
CA ARG A 7 20.27 -60.96 -0.07
C ARG A 7 21.01 -62.19 -0.62
N GLY A 8 20.64 -63.40 -0.19
CA GLY A 8 21.10 -64.66 -0.78
C GLY A 8 20.45 -64.90 -2.12
N GLU A 9 19.12 -64.87 -2.16
CA GLU A 9 18.28 -65.00 -3.37
C GLU A 9 18.65 -63.95 -4.42
N GLU A 10 18.80 -62.68 -4.04
CA GLU A 10 19.20 -61.59 -4.94
C GLU A 10 20.59 -61.85 -5.57
N LYS A 11 21.56 -62.31 -4.77
CA LYS A 11 22.89 -62.72 -5.28
C LYS A 11 22.79 -63.92 -6.22
N GLU A 12 21.94 -64.90 -5.92
CA GLU A 12 21.77 -66.10 -6.72
C GLU A 12 21.09 -65.78 -8.06
N VAL A 13 20.09 -64.89 -8.06
CA VAL A 13 19.43 -64.38 -9.27
C VAL A 13 20.42 -63.55 -10.12
N ARG A 14 21.22 -62.66 -9.50
CA ARG A 14 22.28 -61.93 -10.21
C ARG A 14 23.31 -62.86 -10.86
N LYS A 15 23.69 -63.93 -10.17
CA LYS A 15 24.62 -64.95 -10.71
C LYS A 15 23.99 -65.71 -11.88
N LYS A 16 22.74 -66.18 -11.74
CA LYS A 16 21.97 -66.83 -12.81
C LYS A 16 21.75 -65.93 -14.04
N LEU A 17 21.64 -64.61 -13.85
CA LEU A 17 21.62 -63.62 -14.94
C LEU A 17 22.99 -63.47 -15.62
N GLN A 18 24.09 -63.38 -14.87
CA GLN A 18 25.43 -63.30 -15.44
C GLN A 18 25.84 -64.57 -16.18
N ASP A 19 25.48 -65.75 -15.67
CA ASP A 19 25.83 -67.01 -16.32
C ASP A 19 24.98 -67.22 -17.60
N LYS A 20 23.67 -66.91 -17.59
CA LYS A 20 22.86 -66.85 -18.82
C LYS A 20 23.31 -65.80 -19.85
N ALA A 21 24.03 -64.76 -19.42
CA ALA A 21 24.63 -63.78 -20.33
C ALA A 21 25.91 -64.33 -20.99
N LYS A 22 26.73 -65.10 -20.25
CA LYS A 22 27.90 -65.81 -20.81
C LYS A 22 27.48 -66.91 -21.79
N ASP A 23 26.41 -67.63 -21.47
CA ASP A 23 25.84 -68.69 -22.31
C ASP A 23 25.09 -68.14 -23.54
N GLY A 24 25.01 -66.82 -23.73
CA GLY A 24 24.39 -66.17 -24.89
C GLY A 24 22.87 -66.39 -25.04
N THR A 25 22.20 -66.99 -24.05
CA THR A 25 20.77 -67.35 -24.12
C THR A 25 19.82 -66.21 -23.71
N LEU A 26 20.36 -65.10 -23.22
CA LEU A 26 19.61 -63.88 -22.86
C LEU A 26 19.14 -63.11 -24.11
N LYS A 27 18.07 -63.59 -24.75
CA LYS A 27 17.35 -62.87 -25.81
C LYS A 27 16.36 -61.86 -25.20
N ALA A 28 16.54 -60.58 -25.52
CA ALA A 28 15.49 -59.57 -25.35
C ALA A 28 14.37 -59.82 -26.37
N ILE A 29 13.11 -59.78 -25.94
CA ILE A 29 11.94 -59.93 -26.81
C ILE A 29 11.43 -58.54 -27.20
N PRO A 30 11.38 -58.18 -28.50
CA PRO A 30 10.82 -56.92 -28.94
C PRO A 30 9.30 -57.03 -29.19
N THR A 31 8.52 -56.21 -28.51
CA THR A 31 7.09 -56.00 -28.81
C THR A 31 6.76 -54.51 -28.74
N ASN A 32 6.32 -53.95 -29.87
CA ASN A 32 5.98 -52.54 -30.11
C ASN A 32 7.13 -51.52 -29.87
N GLY A 33 7.50 -50.66 -30.82
CA GLY A 33 6.91 -50.37 -32.13
C GLY A 33 6.85 -48.86 -32.31
N GLU A 34 7.72 -48.31 -33.16
CA GLU A 34 7.90 -46.86 -33.28
C GLU A 34 6.65 -46.15 -33.86
N ALA A 35 6.05 -45.27 -33.08
CA ALA A 35 4.96 -44.39 -33.52
C ALA A 35 5.48 -42.96 -33.76
N LYS A 36 5.23 -42.44 -34.96
CA LYS A 36 5.81 -41.21 -35.52
C LYS A 36 5.45 -39.93 -34.72
N PRO A 37 6.34 -38.92 -34.68
CA PRO A 37 6.03 -37.64 -34.05
C PRO A 37 5.12 -36.75 -34.90
N ALA A 38 4.13 -36.10 -34.27
CA ALA A 38 3.35 -35.01 -34.87
C ALA A 38 2.67 -34.15 -33.78
N PRO A 39 2.42 -32.83 -34.01
CA PRO A 39 3.18 -31.89 -34.83
C PRO A 39 3.58 -30.62 -34.05
N LYS A 40 4.78 -30.06 -34.31
CA LYS A 40 5.14 -28.71 -33.80
C LYS A 40 4.29 -27.63 -34.49
N LYS A 41 3.59 -26.81 -33.70
CA LYS A 41 3.11 -25.48 -34.15
C LYS A 41 3.95 -24.36 -33.49
N ARG A 42 4.84 -23.77 -34.30
CA ARG A 42 5.55 -22.50 -34.09
C ARG A 42 6.35 -22.36 -32.78
N GLY A 43 7.57 -22.90 -32.81
CA GLY A 43 8.70 -22.27 -32.12
C GLY A 43 9.14 -20.98 -32.84
N ARG A 44 9.86 -20.12 -32.12
CA ARG A 44 10.42 -18.83 -32.57
C ARG A 44 11.67 -19.03 -33.45
N TRP A 45 12.06 -18.03 -34.24
CA TRP A 45 13.42 -17.98 -34.80
C TRP A 45 14.44 -17.90 -33.66
N ASP A 46 15.46 -18.76 -33.67
CA ASP A 46 16.83 -18.37 -34.03
C ASP A 46 17.73 -19.62 -34.19
N GLN A 47 18.65 -19.55 -35.15
CA GLN A 47 19.91 -20.32 -35.30
C GLN A 47 19.84 -21.87 -35.26
N THR A 48 19.78 -22.54 -36.43
CA THR A 48 20.92 -23.05 -37.26
C THR A 48 21.53 -24.37 -36.78
N SER A 49 21.46 -25.37 -37.65
CA SER A 49 22.01 -26.73 -37.48
C SER A 49 22.99 -27.04 -38.62
N ASP A 50 24.12 -27.65 -38.31
CA ASP A 50 24.98 -28.30 -39.30
C ASP A 50 24.36 -29.60 -39.84
N GLY A 51 25.00 -30.20 -40.86
CA GLY A 51 24.49 -31.32 -41.65
C GLY A 51 24.37 -32.68 -40.93
N ASP A 52 24.03 -33.76 -41.64
CA ASP A 52 24.02 -33.94 -43.10
C ASP A 52 23.03 -35.06 -43.55
N ALA A 53 23.12 -35.47 -44.82
CA ALA A 53 22.51 -36.62 -45.48
C ALA A 53 21.07 -36.45 -46.00
N THR A 54 20.96 -36.32 -47.32
CA THR A 54 19.70 -36.42 -48.09
C THR A 54 19.55 -37.78 -48.76
N PRO A 55 18.31 -38.18 -49.10
CA PRO A 55 18.07 -38.99 -50.30
C PRO A 55 17.22 -38.24 -51.35
N ALA A 56 17.21 -38.77 -52.58
CA ALA A 56 16.88 -38.00 -53.78
C ALA A 56 15.38 -37.81 -54.11
N LYS A 57 15.12 -36.83 -54.99
CA LYS A 57 13.80 -36.32 -55.39
C LYS A 57 13.08 -37.19 -56.44
N LYS A 58 11.75 -37.13 -56.44
CA LYS A 58 10.95 -36.82 -57.65
C LYS A 58 9.67 -36.08 -57.27
N LYS A 59 9.25 -35.13 -58.11
CA LYS A 59 8.09 -34.22 -57.94
C LYS A 59 7.25 -34.20 -59.23
N PRO A 60 5.94 -33.95 -59.15
CA PRO A 60 5.17 -33.27 -60.20
C PRO A 60 5.13 -31.73 -60.00
N SER A 61 4.56 -31.05 -61.00
CA SER A 61 4.40 -29.58 -61.17
C SER A 61 3.19 -29.03 -60.36
N ALA A 62 2.78 -27.75 -60.41
CA ALA A 62 3.02 -26.61 -61.32
C ALA A 62 2.78 -25.26 -60.57
N PRO A 63 2.46 -24.15 -61.27
CA PRO A 63 3.25 -23.32 -62.20
C PRO A 63 3.94 -22.16 -61.40
N GLU A 64 4.33 -20.97 -61.87
CA GLU A 64 4.11 -20.17 -63.10
C GLU A 64 5.25 -19.11 -63.23
N TRP A 65 5.42 -18.50 -64.43
CA TRP A 65 6.31 -17.38 -64.89
C TRP A 65 7.46 -16.80 -64.00
N GLU A 66 8.60 -16.30 -64.51
CA GLU A 66 8.99 -15.84 -65.85
C GLU A 66 10.53 -15.99 -66.08
N LYS A 67 11.04 -15.73 -67.29
CA LYS A 67 12.47 -15.56 -67.66
C LYS A 67 12.58 -14.32 -68.57
N GLU A 68 13.71 -13.72 -68.96
CA GLU A 68 15.13 -14.11 -69.14
C GLU A 68 16.06 -12.97 -68.59
N ALA A 69 17.39 -12.80 -68.81
CA ALA A 69 18.38 -13.36 -69.76
C ALA A 69 19.86 -13.13 -69.28
N VAL A 70 20.83 -13.55 -70.12
CA VAL A 70 22.27 -13.19 -70.18
C VAL A 70 23.30 -13.87 -69.23
N GLU A 71 24.19 -14.65 -69.87
CA GLU A 71 25.67 -14.82 -69.79
C GLU A 71 26.51 -14.12 -68.66
N GLY A 72 27.68 -14.61 -68.23
CA GLY A 72 28.43 -15.86 -68.53
C GLY A 72 29.92 -15.85 -68.06
N GLY A 73 30.48 -17.00 -67.65
CA GLY A 73 31.90 -17.20 -67.26
C GLY A 73 32.29 -16.77 -65.82
N THR A 74 33.33 -17.28 -65.14
CA THR A 74 34.34 -18.34 -65.42
C THR A 74 34.79 -19.07 -64.11
N THR A 75 35.52 -20.18 -64.23
CA THR A 75 36.13 -21.02 -63.15
C THR A 75 37.44 -21.67 -63.71
N PRO A 76 38.20 -22.60 -63.07
CA PRO A 76 38.11 -23.18 -61.71
C PRO A 76 39.44 -23.34 -60.90
N ALA A 77 39.28 -23.66 -59.60
CA ALA A 77 40.27 -24.25 -58.69
C ALA A 77 39.54 -24.80 -57.43
N ALA A 78 39.97 -25.84 -56.69
CA ALA A 78 40.96 -26.90 -56.92
C ALA A 78 40.68 -28.14 -56.02
N THR A 79 41.51 -29.19 -56.14
CA THR A 79 41.50 -30.52 -55.48
C THR A 79 42.77 -30.72 -54.61
N ARG A 80 43.03 -31.75 -53.78
CA ARG A 80 42.35 -32.89 -53.07
C ARG A 80 43.49 -33.73 -52.40
N TRP A 81 43.22 -34.63 -51.42
CA TRP A 81 43.84 -35.97 -51.14
C TRP A 81 43.83 -36.37 -49.64
N ASP A 82 44.25 -37.61 -49.32
CA ASP A 82 43.66 -38.45 -48.25
C ASP A 82 44.66 -39.04 -47.18
N GLU A 83 44.09 -39.54 -46.07
CA GLU A 83 44.55 -40.62 -45.15
C GLU A 83 45.67 -40.48 -44.06
N THR A 84 45.66 -41.46 -43.15
CA THR A 84 46.24 -41.67 -41.79
C THR A 84 47.75 -42.05 -41.76
N PRO A 85 48.52 -42.11 -40.61
CA PRO A 85 48.17 -42.86 -39.37
C PRO A 85 48.84 -42.50 -37.99
N GLY A 86 48.44 -43.22 -36.93
CA GLY A 86 49.40 -43.96 -36.08
C GLY A 86 49.86 -43.37 -34.73
N HIS A 87 49.85 -44.22 -33.69
CA HIS A 87 50.40 -43.96 -32.33
C HIS A 87 51.51 -44.98 -32.02
N PRO A 88 52.48 -44.66 -31.14
CA PRO A 88 52.95 -45.68 -30.19
C PRO A 88 53.12 -45.14 -28.74
N LYS A 89 53.43 -46.05 -27.80
CA LYS A 89 53.88 -45.80 -26.41
C LYS A 89 55.18 -46.57 -26.13
N PRO A 90 56.05 -46.08 -25.23
CA PRO A 90 56.22 -46.69 -23.89
C PRO A 90 56.27 -45.62 -22.77
N GLY A 91 56.42 -45.90 -21.47
CA GLY A 91 56.45 -47.16 -20.70
C GLY A 91 57.32 -47.03 -19.42
N ALA A 92 56.85 -47.55 -18.28
CA ALA A 92 57.48 -47.55 -16.94
C ALA A 92 57.69 -46.18 -16.23
N GLU A 93 57.95 -46.10 -14.91
CA GLU A 93 57.17 -46.59 -13.75
C GLU A 93 57.73 -46.01 -12.42
N THR A 94 56.94 -46.08 -11.32
CA THR A 94 57.17 -45.72 -9.89
C THR A 94 56.60 -44.37 -9.37
N PRO A 95 56.18 -44.28 -8.07
CA PRO A 95 55.01 -43.46 -7.70
C PRO A 95 55.22 -42.40 -6.60
N GLY A 96 54.32 -41.41 -6.55
CA GLY A 96 54.22 -40.41 -5.48
C GLY A 96 52.80 -39.83 -5.28
N ALA A 97 52.40 -39.70 -4.02
CA ALA A 97 51.14 -39.12 -3.50
C ALA A 97 51.01 -37.59 -3.77
N THR A 98 49.85 -36.91 -3.71
CA THR A 98 48.44 -37.26 -3.37
C THR A 98 47.46 -36.26 -4.02
N PRO A 99 46.13 -36.54 -4.13
CA PRO A 99 45.18 -35.72 -4.89
C PRO A 99 44.10 -35.01 -4.05
N SER A 100 43.35 -34.08 -4.66
CA SER A 100 41.97 -33.76 -4.24
C SER A 100 41.13 -33.16 -5.37
N THR A 101 40.00 -33.78 -5.74
CA THR A 101 38.90 -33.10 -6.45
C THR A 101 37.59 -33.90 -6.46
N ARG A 102 36.48 -33.20 -6.13
CA ARG A 102 35.06 -33.46 -6.50
C ARG A 102 34.27 -34.60 -5.83
N LEU A 103 32.96 -34.30 -5.68
CA LEU A 103 31.86 -35.15 -5.19
C LEU A 103 32.01 -35.52 -3.69
N TRP A 104 30.97 -35.92 -2.95
CA TRP A 104 29.89 -36.87 -3.24
C TRP A 104 28.47 -36.39 -2.89
N ASP A 105 27.48 -37.14 -3.37
CA ASP A 105 26.06 -37.02 -3.04
C ASP A 105 25.59 -38.15 -2.08
N ALA A 106 24.36 -38.08 -1.58
CA ALA A 106 23.91 -38.73 -0.33
C ALA A 106 23.81 -40.28 -0.30
N THR A 107 23.89 -40.85 0.92
CA THR A 107 23.16 -42.07 1.35
C THR A 107 23.10 -42.16 2.90
N PRO A 108 22.17 -42.93 3.52
CA PRO A 108 21.82 -42.83 4.95
C PRO A 108 22.58 -43.82 5.85
N GLY A 109 22.44 -43.68 7.19
CA GLY A 109 23.11 -44.55 8.18
C GLY A 109 22.20 -45.20 9.23
N HIS A 110 22.74 -46.15 10.00
CA HIS A 110 22.16 -46.65 11.27
C HIS A 110 23.15 -47.51 12.09
N ALA A 111 23.15 -47.36 13.43
CA ALA A 111 23.55 -48.34 14.47
C ALA A 111 25.04 -48.80 14.58
N THR A 112 25.65 -49.26 15.71
CA THR A 112 25.48 -49.32 17.21
C THR A 112 26.77 -50.00 17.79
N PRO A 113 26.99 -50.40 19.09
CA PRO A 113 26.30 -50.20 20.39
C PRO A 113 27.20 -49.78 21.61
N GLY A 114 26.58 -49.53 22.79
CA GLY A 114 27.18 -49.72 24.15
C GLY A 114 28.08 -48.59 24.70
N ALA A 115 28.26 -48.40 26.02
CA ALA A 115 27.63 -48.91 27.26
C ALA A 115 27.83 -47.84 28.39
N ALA A 116 27.28 -47.86 29.61
CA ALA A 116 26.63 -48.90 30.42
C ALA A 116 25.60 -48.34 31.45
N THR A 117 24.90 -49.24 32.17
CA THR A 117 23.92 -49.04 33.27
C THR A 117 24.60 -49.12 34.67
N PRO A 118 23.94 -49.05 35.88
CA PRO A 118 22.51 -49.34 36.22
C PRO A 118 21.77 -48.53 37.34
N GLY A 119 20.42 -48.61 37.32
CA GLY A 119 19.54 -48.52 38.52
C GLY A 119 19.14 -47.12 39.02
N ARG A 120 18.17 -46.90 39.94
CA ARG A 120 16.97 -47.59 40.52
C ARG A 120 16.15 -46.46 41.23
N ASP A 121 14.83 -46.46 41.50
CA ASP A 121 13.71 -47.41 41.31
C ASP A 121 12.34 -46.64 41.29
N THR A 122 11.22 -47.36 41.10
CA THR A 122 9.79 -46.92 41.18
C THR A 122 9.23 -46.94 42.64
N PRO A 123 8.02 -46.43 43.02
CA PRO A 123 6.79 -46.28 42.19
C PRO A 123 5.76 -45.14 42.50
N SER A 124 4.69 -45.09 41.67
CA SER A 124 3.25 -44.89 42.02
C SER A 124 2.49 -43.73 41.32
N HIS A 125 1.31 -44.07 40.77
CA HIS A 125 0.04 -43.32 40.51
C HIS A 125 -0.03 -41.76 40.50
N ASP A 126 -0.86 -41.07 39.69
CA ASP A 126 -1.95 -41.49 38.78
C ASP A 126 -2.29 -40.42 37.70
N LYS A 127 -3.04 -40.82 36.66
CA LYS A 127 -3.88 -39.98 35.74
C LYS A 127 -3.27 -38.84 34.88
N ALA A 128 -3.31 -39.11 33.57
CA ALA A 128 -3.84 -38.27 32.47
C ALA A 128 -3.33 -36.83 32.22
N GLN A 129 -2.89 -36.60 30.97
CA GLN A 129 -3.18 -35.33 30.27
C GLN A 129 -3.27 -35.50 28.75
N SER A 130 -4.38 -35.04 28.16
CA SER A 130 -4.59 -34.95 26.72
C SER A 130 -4.00 -33.64 26.17
N SER A 131 -3.25 -33.69 25.07
CA SER A 131 -2.60 -32.51 24.48
C SER A 131 -3.62 -31.56 23.82
N ILE A 132 -4.03 -30.52 24.54
CA ILE A 132 -4.88 -29.45 24.02
C ILE A 132 -4.10 -28.67 22.94
N ARG A 133 -4.51 -28.80 21.68
CA ARG A 133 -4.16 -27.83 20.64
C ARG A 133 -5.07 -26.61 20.80
N ARG A 134 -4.52 -25.40 20.82
CA ARG A 134 -5.29 -24.15 20.84
C ARG A 134 -5.42 -23.59 19.42
N ASN A 135 -6.61 -23.13 19.07
CA ASN A 135 -6.84 -22.38 17.84
C ASN A 135 -6.11 -21.02 17.89
N ARG A 136 -5.57 -20.60 16.74
CA ARG A 136 -4.58 -19.51 16.65
C ARG A 136 -5.11 -18.35 15.82
N TRP A 137 -5.96 -17.52 16.42
CA TRP A 137 -6.50 -16.29 15.79
C TRP A 137 -5.96 -14.99 16.42
N ASP A 138 -4.83 -15.04 17.13
CA ASP A 138 -4.18 -13.84 17.69
C ASP A 138 -2.65 -13.79 17.50
N GLU A 139 -2.18 -14.23 16.32
CA GLU A 139 -0.82 -13.94 15.85
C GLU A 139 -0.81 -13.58 14.36
N THR A 140 -0.38 -12.36 14.03
CA THR A 140 0.25 -12.09 12.73
C THR A 140 1.55 -12.89 12.67
N PRO A 141 1.86 -13.58 11.56
CA PRO A 141 2.97 -14.54 11.53
C PRO A 141 4.32 -13.88 11.75
N LYS A 142 4.90 -14.09 12.94
CA LYS A 142 6.33 -13.91 13.17
C LYS A 142 7.09 -15.05 12.49
N THR A 143 7.89 -14.73 11.48
CA THR A 143 8.88 -15.64 10.92
C THR A 143 10.15 -15.63 11.77
N GLU A 144 10.11 -16.28 12.93
CA GLU A 144 11.31 -16.54 13.72
C GLU A 144 12.11 -17.69 13.08
N ARG A 145 12.94 -17.32 12.10
CA ARG A 145 14.17 -18.03 11.75
C ARG A 145 15.31 -17.06 12.05
N GLU A 146 16.29 -17.51 12.82
CA GLU A 146 17.36 -16.65 13.32
C GLU A 146 18.25 -16.11 12.18
N THR A 147 18.69 -14.87 12.38
CA THR A 147 19.47 -13.98 11.51
C THR A 147 21.00 -14.20 11.69
N PRO A 148 21.92 -13.49 10.99
CA PRO A 148 21.75 -12.30 10.14
C PRO A 148 22.39 -12.35 8.73
N GLY A 149 22.08 -11.32 7.93
CA GLY A 149 22.64 -11.09 6.59
C GLY A 149 21.94 -9.93 5.87
N HIS A 150 22.06 -8.70 6.40
CA HIS A 150 21.28 -7.55 5.92
C HIS A 150 21.93 -6.82 4.72
N SER A 151 21.16 -6.68 3.63
CA SER A 151 21.28 -5.56 2.69
C SER A 151 19.90 -5.21 2.10
N SER A 152 19.72 -3.99 1.60
CA SER A 152 18.40 -3.34 1.59
C SER A 152 17.74 -3.20 0.21
N GLY A 153 16.64 -3.93 0.02
CA GLY A 153 15.36 -3.33 -0.38
C GLY A 153 15.07 -3.07 -1.86
N TRP A 154 14.29 -3.96 -2.47
CA TRP A 154 13.35 -3.65 -3.56
C TRP A 154 12.03 -4.40 -3.33
N ALA A 155 10.92 -3.83 -3.82
CA ALA A 155 9.54 -4.36 -3.78
C ALA A 155 8.82 -4.46 -2.41
N GLU A 156 8.18 -3.36 -1.97
CA GLU A 156 6.84 -3.41 -1.33
C GLU A 156 5.87 -2.55 -2.16
N THR A 157 4.62 -2.99 -2.33
CA THR A 157 3.52 -2.15 -2.83
C THR A 157 2.95 -1.27 -1.71
N PRO A 158 2.60 0.01 -1.96
CA PRO A 158 2.36 0.98 -0.90
C PRO A 158 1.11 0.66 -0.06
N LYS A 159 1.27 0.70 1.25
CA LYS A 159 0.18 0.92 2.22
C LYS A 159 -0.23 2.40 2.15
N THR A 160 -1.52 2.70 2.25
CA THR A 160 -2.06 4.04 1.97
C THR A 160 -1.94 4.98 3.16
N ASP A 161 -0.86 5.76 3.22
CA ASP A 161 -0.80 6.92 4.12
C ASP A 161 -1.68 8.07 3.59
N ARG A 162 -2.69 8.42 4.39
CA ARG A 162 -3.44 9.68 4.23
C ARG A 162 -2.97 10.67 5.29
N VAL A 163 -1.93 11.45 4.96
CA VAL A 163 -1.62 12.69 5.68
C VAL A 163 -2.01 13.85 4.77
N GLY A 164 -3.22 14.36 4.97
CA GLY A 164 -3.69 15.57 4.29
C GLY A 164 -3.23 16.80 5.07
N ALA A 165 -2.22 17.50 4.56
CA ALA A 165 -1.89 18.84 5.02
C ALA A 165 -2.64 19.86 4.15
N GLY A 166 -3.78 20.34 4.65
CA GLY A 166 -4.38 21.58 4.14
C GLY A 166 -3.67 22.75 4.81
N GLY A 167 -2.66 23.31 4.15
CA GLY A 167 -1.85 24.40 4.67
C GLY A 167 -1.62 25.46 3.60
N ASP A 168 -2.42 26.52 3.65
CA ASP A 168 -2.28 27.69 2.79
C ASP A 168 -1.94 28.90 3.67
N LEU A 169 -0.70 29.37 3.58
CA LEU A 169 -0.24 30.75 3.79
C LEU A 169 1.30 30.82 3.86
N ILE A 170 1.88 31.10 2.69
CA ILE A 170 2.92 32.12 2.45
C ILE A 170 3.80 32.50 3.67
N GLN A 171 5.10 32.23 3.56
CA GLN A 171 6.13 32.93 4.32
C GLN A 171 7.16 33.55 3.36
N GLU A 172 7.03 34.85 3.07
CA GLU A 172 8.07 35.59 2.35
C GLU A 172 9.29 35.82 3.25
N THR A 173 10.47 35.44 2.76
CA THR A 173 11.76 35.75 3.39
C THR A 173 12.41 36.98 2.72
N PRO A 174 12.53 38.13 3.39
CA PRO A 174 13.24 39.27 2.84
C PRO A 174 14.76 39.15 3.09
N THR A 175 15.52 38.90 2.03
CA THR A 175 17.00 38.99 2.05
C THR A 175 17.43 40.47 2.01
N PRO A 176 18.40 40.93 2.82
CA PRO A 176 18.71 42.36 2.91
C PRO A 176 19.68 42.89 1.84
N GLY A 177 19.36 44.06 1.25
CA GLY A 177 20.32 44.98 0.62
C GLY A 177 20.00 45.41 -0.83
N GLY A 178 19.51 46.65 -1.03
CA GLY A 178 19.10 47.09 -2.38
C GLY A 178 18.67 48.57 -2.61
N ALA A 179 19.31 49.55 -1.95
CA ALA A 179 19.30 51.00 -2.28
C ALA A 179 18.01 51.87 -2.11
N SER A 180 18.18 52.94 -1.30
CA SER A 180 17.46 54.24 -1.32
C SER A 180 16.02 54.34 -0.76
N SER A 181 15.55 55.44 -0.12
CA SER A 181 16.26 56.57 0.53
C SER A 181 15.34 57.50 1.37
N LYS A 182 15.58 57.62 2.70
CA LYS A 182 15.26 58.78 3.61
C LYS A 182 13.74 59.07 3.82
N ARG A 183 13.22 59.59 4.95
CA ARG A 183 13.76 60.55 5.96
C ARG A 183 12.85 60.63 7.22
N ARG A 184 13.42 60.91 8.42
CA ARG A 184 12.91 61.62 9.65
C ARG A 184 11.38 61.72 9.94
N SER A 185 10.89 61.41 11.16
CA SER A 185 10.84 62.26 12.40
C SER A 185 9.89 63.48 12.27
N ARG A 186 9.06 63.91 13.25
CA ARG A 186 9.22 64.00 14.72
C ARG A 186 7.88 64.44 15.39
N TRP A 187 7.65 64.11 16.69
CA TRP A 187 6.53 64.58 17.56
C TRP A 187 5.10 64.13 17.09
N ASP A 188 4.06 64.06 17.93
CA ASP A 188 3.81 64.59 19.29
C ASP A 188 3.36 63.52 20.32
N GLU A 189 3.29 63.94 21.59
CA GLU A 189 2.70 63.26 22.75
C GLU A 189 1.55 64.14 23.31
N THR A 190 0.69 63.82 24.28
CA THR A 190 0.50 62.77 25.33
C THR A 190 -1.05 62.76 25.67
N PRO A 191 -1.63 62.12 26.72
CA PRO A 191 -1.13 61.19 27.73
C PRO A 191 -1.99 59.91 27.97
N GLN A 192 -1.53 59.10 28.93
CA GLN A 192 -2.20 57.90 29.46
C GLN A 192 -3.32 58.22 30.49
N ALA A 193 -4.16 57.22 30.81
CA ALA A 193 -4.81 57.12 32.12
C ALA A 193 -5.01 55.65 32.56
N THR A 194 -4.12 55.16 33.41
CA THR A 194 -4.30 53.97 34.28
C THR A 194 -3.78 54.35 35.66
N PRO A 195 -4.44 53.96 36.77
CA PRO A 195 -3.94 52.78 37.50
C PRO A 195 -4.98 51.98 38.32
N SER A 196 -4.58 50.78 38.77
CA SER A 196 -5.07 50.05 39.96
C SER A 196 -6.56 49.60 40.01
N GLY A 197 -6.95 48.58 40.77
CA GLY A 197 -6.14 47.57 41.50
C GLY A 197 -6.86 46.98 42.74
N ALA A 198 -6.61 45.69 43.02
CA ALA A 198 -6.94 44.93 44.24
C ALA A 198 -8.40 44.47 44.53
N MET A 199 -8.49 43.15 44.85
CA MET A 199 -9.30 42.47 45.90
C MET A 199 -10.85 42.47 45.92
N THR A 200 -11.40 41.24 45.80
CA THR A 200 -12.43 40.53 46.63
C THR A 200 -13.09 41.26 47.82
N PRO A 201 -14.38 40.97 48.23
CA PRO A 201 -14.84 39.57 48.47
C PRO A 201 -16.37 39.19 48.44
N SER A 202 -16.63 37.91 48.09
CA SER A 202 -17.55 36.92 48.74
C SER A 202 -19.10 37.08 48.79
N ALA A 203 -19.75 35.93 49.11
CA ALA A 203 -21.15 35.67 49.50
C ALA A 203 -22.28 35.86 48.44
N ALA A 204 -23.48 35.24 48.55
CA ALA A 204 -23.91 33.91 49.03
C ALA A 204 -25.41 33.67 48.65
N THR A 205 -25.80 32.42 48.38
CA THR A 205 -27.20 31.92 48.18
C THR A 205 -28.04 31.92 49.48
N PRO A 206 -29.41 31.99 49.49
CA PRO A 206 -30.26 30.82 49.13
C PRO A 206 -31.76 31.00 48.68
N GLY A 207 -32.19 30.10 47.77
CA GLY A 207 -33.40 29.24 47.92
C GLY A 207 -34.82 29.74 47.55
N GLY A 208 -35.69 28.86 46.98
CA GLY A 208 -37.15 29.08 46.98
C GLY A 208 -38.08 28.40 45.93
N MET A 209 -38.34 27.09 46.02
CA MET A 209 -39.60 26.37 45.68
C MET A 209 -40.24 26.36 44.25
N THR A 210 -41.14 25.39 44.05
CA THR A 210 -41.95 25.05 42.83
C THR A 210 -43.47 25.10 43.15
N PRO A 211 -44.43 25.07 42.19
CA PRO A 211 -45.05 23.77 41.82
C PRO A 211 -45.82 23.63 40.46
N SER A 212 -46.09 22.35 40.11
CA SER A 212 -47.32 21.79 39.47
C SER A 212 -47.70 21.96 37.98
N THR A 213 -48.17 20.85 37.40
CA THR A 213 -48.89 20.64 36.11
C THR A 213 -50.37 20.27 36.35
N PRO A 214 -51.28 20.29 35.34
CA PRO A 214 -51.94 19.01 34.96
C PRO A 214 -52.53 18.84 33.52
N VAL A 215 -52.50 17.57 33.03
CA VAL A 215 -53.57 16.82 32.29
C VAL A 215 -53.90 17.10 30.79
N THR A 216 -54.33 16.03 30.10
CA THR A 216 -54.72 15.87 28.67
C THR A 216 -56.21 15.46 28.49
N PRO A 217 -56.84 15.49 27.28
CA PRO A 217 -57.10 14.20 26.56
C PRO A 217 -57.30 14.22 25.01
N HIS A 218 -56.67 13.25 24.32
CA HIS A 218 -57.22 12.20 23.40
C HIS A 218 -58.25 12.45 22.23
N VAL A 219 -58.06 11.68 21.13
CA VAL A 219 -58.98 11.35 19.97
C VAL A 219 -59.18 12.46 18.89
N GLY A 220 -59.23 12.20 17.57
CA GLY A 220 -58.95 10.99 16.77
C GLY A 220 -59.50 11.04 15.31
N SER A 221 -59.20 9.99 14.51
CA SER A 221 -59.77 9.61 13.18
C SER A 221 -59.59 10.52 11.93
N THR A 222 -59.24 9.89 10.80
CA THR A 222 -59.24 10.41 9.41
C THR A 222 -60.62 10.29 8.74
N PRO A 223 -60.85 10.97 7.59
CA PRO A 223 -61.07 10.14 6.38
C PRO A 223 -60.35 10.59 5.09
N LEU A 224 -60.18 9.58 4.22
CA LEU A 224 -59.57 9.55 2.90
C LEU A 224 -60.41 10.23 1.80
N MET A 225 -59.76 10.89 0.82
CA MET A 225 -60.17 10.89 -0.61
C MET A 225 -59.04 11.44 -1.53
N THR A 226 -58.99 10.92 -2.76
CA THR A 226 -58.03 11.18 -3.86
C THR A 226 -58.85 11.27 -5.19
N PRO A 227 -58.33 11.68 -6.38
CA PRO A 227 -56.92 11.80 -6.80
C PRO A 227 -56.55 12.98 -7.74
N SER A 228 -55.28 13.00 -8.17
CA SER A 228 -54.74 13.60 -9.43
C SER A 228 -54.66 15.13 -9.57
N GLY A 229 -53.45 15.67 -9.80
CA GLY A 229 -53.23 17.06 -10.23
C GLY A 229 -51.81 17.59 -9.97
N VAL A 230 -50.89 17.38 -10.92
CA VAL A 230 -49.48 17.80 -10.92
C VAL A 230 -49.14 19.18 -10.29
N THR A 231 -48.19 19.22 -9.36
CA THR A 231 -47.54 20.45 -8.87
C THR A 231 -46.19 20.70 -9.57
N PRO A 232 -45.85 21.95 -9.96
CA PRO A 232 -44.60 22.26 -10.66
C PRO A 232 -43.41 22.40 -9.70
N THR A 233 -42.26 21.83 -10.07
CA THR A 233 -41.00 21.92 -9.30
C THR A 233 -39.99 22.84 -9.98
N GLY A 234 -39.39 23.79 -9.23
CA GLY A 234 -38.29 24.61 -9.74
C GLY A 234 -37.91 25.77 -8.82
N SER A 235 -36.81 26.46 -9.14
CA SER A 235 -36.28 27.58 -8.33
C SER A 235 -37.22 28.77 -8.18
N LYS A 236 -38.22 28.93 -9.06
CA LYS A 236 -39.29 29.94 -8.90
C LYS A 236 -40.24 29.66 -7.71
N ALA A 237 -40.25 28.47 -7.13
CA ALA A 237 -41.05 28.14 -5.95
C ALA A 237 -40.40 28.56 -4.61
N MET A 238 -39.08 28.76 -4.57
CA MET A 238 -38.35 29.15 -3.34
C MET A 238 -38.53 30.63 -2.95
N ALA A 239 -38.99 31.48 -3.87
CA ALA A 239 -39.16 32.91 -3.65
C ALA A 239 -40.51 33.32 -3.02
N MET A 240 -41.41 32.36 -2.77
CA MET A 240 -42.72 32.61 -2.13
C MET A 240 -42.98 31.70 -0.92
N ALA A 241 -41.92 31.24 -0.24
CA ALA A 241 -42.04 30.54 1.03
C ALA A 241 -42.25 31.54 2.18
N THR A 242 -43.49 31.71 2.65
CA THR A 242 -43.75 32.37 3.92
C THR A 242 -43.16 31.56 5.08
N PRO A 243 -42.59 32.20 6.12
CA PRO A 243 -41.97 31.48 7.22
C PRO A 243 -43.01 30.65 8.00
N THR A 244 -42.77 29.35 8.12
CA THR A 244 -43.63 28.44 8.88
C THR A 244 -43.76 28.87 10.35
N PRO A 245 -44.90 28.66 11.03
CA PRO A 245 -45.20 29.24 12.34
C PRO A 245 -44.11 29.07 13.42
N GLY A 246 -43.36 27.96 13.42
CA GLY A 246 -42.27 27.74 14.38
C GLY A 246 -41.09 28.73 14.28
N HIS A 247 -40.87 29.37 13.13
CA HIS A 247 -39.83 30.40 12.98
C HIS A 247 -40.26 31.77 13.54
N LEU A 248 -41.56 32.08 13.55
CA LEU A 248 -42.09 33.33 14.11
C LEU A 248 -42.06 33.33 15.65
N ALA A 249 -42.07 32.15 16.28
CA ALA A 249 -42.01 32.00 17.73
C ALA A 249 -40.61 32.23 18.34
N ALA A 250 -39.57 32.42 17.51
CA ALA A 250 -38.18 32.60 17.94
C ALA A 250 -37.60 34.01 17.66
N MET A 251 -38.40 34.92 17.10
CA MET A 251 -38.00 36.31 16.82
C MET A 251 -38.35 37.25 17.98
N THR A 252 -37.58 38.32 18.15
CA THR A 252 -37.91 39.38 19.13
C THR A 252 -39.09 40.25 18.63
N PRO A 253 -39.83 40.94 19.53
CA PRO A 253 -40.95 41.79 19.13
C PRO A 253 -40.59 42.87 18.09
N GLU A 254 -39.39 43.44 18.19
CA GLU A 254 -38.87 44.45 17.26
C GLU A 254 -38.61 43.86 15.86
N GLN A 255 -38.09 42.63 15.77
CA GLN A 255 -37.89 41.92 14.51
C GLN A 255 -39.23 41.64 13.81
N ILE A 256 -40.28 41.33 14.57
CA ILE A 256 -41.63 41.08 14.03
C ILE A 256 -42.26 42.37 13.50
N GLN A 257 -42.03 43.52 14.14
CA GLN A 257 -42.47 44.83 13.61
C GLN A 257 -41.68 45.22 12.35
N ALA A 258 -40.36 45.05 12.34
CA ALA A 258 -39.53 45.32 11.17
C ALA A 258 -39.98 44.49 9.95
N TYR A 259 -40.17 43.18 10.12
CA TYR A 259 -40.60 42.27 9.05
C TYR A 259 -42.01 42.60 8.50
N ARG A 260 -42.94 43.07 9.35
CA ARG A 260 -44.25 43.57 8.87
C ARG A 260 -44.11 44.82 8.00
N TRP A 261 -43.28 45.77 8.42
CA TRP A 261 -43.09 47.03 7.70
C TRP A 261 -42.36 46.82 6.37
N GLU A 262 -41.38 45.92 6.35
CA GLU A 262 -40.65 45.51 5.16
C GLU A 262 -41.60 44.85 4.14
N ARG A 263 -42.52 43.98 4.58
CA ARG A 263 -43.52 43.36 3.68
C ARG A 263 -44.56 44.35 3.14
N GLU A 264 -44.99 45.33 3.94
CA GLU A 264 -45.90 46.40 3.48
C GLU A 264 -45.23 47.28 2.40
N ILE A 265 -43.93 47.57 2.58
CA ILE A 265 -43.13 48.33 1.62
C ILE A 265 -42.91 47.53 0.33
N ASP A 266 -42.64 46.23 0.40
CA ASP A 266 -42.47 45.39 -0.80
C ASP A 266 -43.79 45.15 -1.55
N GLU A 267 -44.93 44.97 -0.84
CA GLU A 267 -46.25 44.88 -1.50
C GLU A 267 -46.63 46.17 -2.23
N ARG A 268 -46.26 47.35 -1.68
CA ARG A 268 -46.48 48.66 -2.32
C ARG A 268 -45.50 48.97 -3.45
N ASN A 269 -44.31 48.36 -3.47
CA ASN A 269 -43.28 48.57 -4.50
C ASN A 269 -43.22 47.43 -5.53
N ARG A 270 -44.19 46.50 -5.52
CA ARG A 270 -44.27 45.42 -6.52
C ARG A 270 -44.43 46.02 -7.93
N PRO A 271 -43.78 45.47 -8.97
CA PRO A 271 -44.12 45.80 -10.35
C PRO A 271 -45.58 45.45 -10.65
N LEU A 272 -46.29 46.34 -11.33
CA LEU A 272 -47.56 46.01 -11.97
C LEU A 272 -47.31 45.09 -13.18
N THR A 273 -48.26 44.21 -13.45
CA THR A 273 -48.29 43.37 -14.65
C THR A 273 -48.87 44.12 -15.84
N ASP A 274 -48.59 43.65 -17.06
CA ASP A 274 -49.11 44.28 -18.29
C ASP A 274 -50.65 44.26 -18.32
N ASP A 275 -51.28 43.18 -17.82
CA ASP A 275 -52.74 43.06 -17.66
C ASP A 275 -53.33 44.10 -16.69
N GLU A 276 -52.63 44.41 -15.58
CA GLU A 276 -53.03 45.45 -14.62
C GLU A 276 -52.85 46.87 -15.19
N LEU A 277 -51.89 47.06 -16.10
CA LEU A 277 -51.67 48.32 -16.79
C LEU A 277 -52.70 48.55 -17.90
N GLU A 278 -53.00 47.54 -18.71
CA GLU A 278 -53.98 47.61 -19.80
C GLU A 278 -55.40 47.85 -19.27
N ALA A 279 -55.72 47.39 -18.05
CA ALA A 279 -56.95 47.73 -17.34
C ALA A 279 -57.06 49.19 -16.83
N MET A 280 -55.96 49.94 -16.76
CA MET A 280 -55.95 51.34 -16.29
C MET A 280 -55.91 52.39 -17.40
N PHE A 281 -55.65 52.01 -18.66
CA PHE A 281 -55.55 52.95 -19.78
C PHE A 281 -56.82 52.96 -20.66
N PRO A 282 -57.30 54.13 -21.11
CA PRO A 282 -58.32 54.22 -22.16
C PRO A 282 -57.86 53.56 -23.48
N PRO A 283 -58.77 53.05 -24.33
CA PRO A 283 -58.40 52.41 -25.59
C PRO A 283 -57.72 53.40 -26.55
N GLY A 284 -56.45 53.13 -26.88
CA GLY A 284 -55.68 53.94 -27.84
C GLY A 284 -54.16 54.00 -27.64
N TYR A 285 -53.63 53.53 -26.50
CA TYR A 285 -52.20 53.53 -26.21
C TYR A 285 -51.48 52.28 -26.75
N LYS A 286 -50.16 52.41 -26.97
CA LYS A 286 -49.29 51.31 -27.43
C LYS A 286 -47.97 51.33 -26.67
N VAL A 287 -47.53 50.19 -26.16
CA VAL A 287 -46.26 50.03 -25.44
C VAL A 287 -45.08 50.27 -26.40
N LEU A 288 -44.13 51.10 -25.96
CA LEU A 288 -42.85 51.34 -26.65
C LEU A 288 -41.77 50.40 -26.11
N GLN A 289 -40.90 49.91 -26.98
CA GLN A 289 -39.70 49.18 -26.54
C GLN A 289 -38.65 50.17 -25.99
N PRO A 290 -38.00 49.86 -24.85
CA PRO A 290 -36.92 50.69 -24.32
C PRO A 290 -35.66 50.63 -25.20
N PRO A 291 -34.81 51.67 -25.22
CA PRO A 291 -33.55 51.65 -25.95
C PRO A 291 -32.62 50.52 -25.49
N ALA A 292 -31.81 49.99 -26.42
CA ALA A 292 -30.99 48.77 -26.26
C ALA A 292 -29.86 48.80 -25.19
N GLY A 293 -29.80 49.84 -24.36
CA GLY A 293 -28.90 49.95 -23.20
C GLY A 293 -29.61 50.24 -21.87
N TYR A 294 -30.95 50.29 -21.84
CA TYR A 294 -31.69 50.61 -20.62
C TYR A 294 -31.90 49.36 -19.74
N ILE A 295 -31.19 49.32 -18.61
CA ILE A 295 -31.38 48.31 -17.56
C ILE A 295 -32.13 48.97 -16.40
N PRO A 296 -33.39 48.60 -16.10
CA PRO A 296 -34.12 49.17 -14.98
C PRO A 296 -33.48 48.77 -13.64
N ILE A 297 -33.32 49.75 -12.74
CA ILE A 297 -32.72 49.55 -11.41
C ILE A 297 -33.70 48.77 -10.53
N ARG A 298 -33.42 47.48 -10.28
CA ARG A 298 -34.30 46.57 -9.50
C ARG A 298 -34.01 46.51 -8.00
N THR A 299 -33.11 47.36 -7.49
CA THR A 299 -32.77 47.44 -6.06
C THR A 299 -33.34 48.71 -5.43
N PRO A 300 -34.02 48.64 -4.26
CA PRO A 300 -34.52 49.83 -3.58
C PRO A 300 -33.36 50.74 -3.17
N ALA A 301 -33.53 52.06 -3.37
CA ALA A 301 -32.47 53.06 -3.27
C ALA A 301 -31.72 53.11 -1.92
N ARG A 302 -32.30 52.56 -0.85
CA ARG A 302 -31.71 52.50 0.50
C ARG A 302 -30.45 51.64 0.59
N LYS A 303 -30.15 50.78 -0.40
CA LYS A 303 -28.85 50.06 -0.50
C LYS A 303 -27.75 50.84 -1.25
N LEU A 304 -28.07 52.02 -1.79
CA LEU A 304 -27.09 52.92 -2.44
C LEU A 304 -26.67 54.11 -1.57
N THR A 305 -27.33 54.33 -0.42
CA THR A 305 -27.05 55.46 0.50
C THR A 305 -26.19 55.09 1.72
N ALA A 306 -25.69 53.85 1.79
CA ALA A 306 -24.73 53.42 2.80
C ALA A 306 -23.30 53.83 2.38
N THR A 307 -22.91 55.08 2.65
CA THR A 307 -21.55 55.56 2.42
C THR A 307 -20.56 54.90 3.39
N PRO A 308 -19.51 54.19 2.92
CA PRO A 308 -18.40 53.83 3.79
C PRO A 308 -17.66 55.11 4.20
N THR A 309 -17.43 55.29 5.49
CA THR A 309 -16.76 56.48 6.05
C THR A 309 -15.27 56.51 5.68
N PRO A 310 -14.78 57.53 4.96
CA PRO A 310 -13.35 57.68 4.71
C PRO A 310 -12.67 58.34 5.92
N ILE A 311 -11.74 57.63 6.54
CA ILE A 311 -10.72 58.27 7.39
C ILE A 311 -9.68 58.88 6.43
N ALA A 312 -9.52 60.20 6.48
CA ALA A 312 -8.87 60.98 5.42
C ALA A 312 -7.33 60.91 5.47
N GLY A 313 -6.70 60.91 4.28
CA GLY A 313 -5.23 60.87 4.15
C GLY A 313 -4.70 60.79 2.71
N THR A 314 -5.44 61.30 1.70
CA THR A 314 -5.05 61.25 0.28
C THR A 314 -3.87 62.18 -0.04
N PRO A 315 -3.05 61.85 -1.05
CA PRO A 315 -3.30 62.49 -2.35
C PRO A 315 -3.11 61.59 -3.60
N THR A 316 -4.11 61.65 -4.50
CA THR A 316 -4.02 61.64 -5.97
C THR A 316 -3.00 60.72 -6.70
N GLY A 317 -3.49 59.76 -7.49
CA GLY A 317 -2.70 59.13 -8.56
C GLY A 317 -3.46 58.08 -9.39
N PHE A 318 -3.56 58.30 -10.71
CA PHE A 318 -3.91 57.34 -11.79
C PHE A 318 -4.92 56.20 -11.52
N PHE A 319 -6.10 56.31 -12.14
CA PHE A 319 -6.90 55.13 -12.47
C PHE A 319 -6.27 54.37 -13.65
N ILE A 320 -5.84 53.12 -13.40
CA ILE A 320 -5.77 52.10 -14.45
C ILE A 320 -7.19 51.53 -14.61
N GLN A 321 -7.67 51.39 -15.84
CA GLN A 321 -8.88 50.61 -16.10
C GLN A 321 -8.62 49.15 -15.75
N GLN A 322 -9.22 48.66 -14.65
CA GLN A 322 -9.49 47.24 -14.52
C GLN A 322 -10.68 46.94 -15.44
N GLU A 323 -10.46 46.09 -16.44
CA GLU A 323 -11.53 45.62 -17.33
C GLU A 323 -12.62 44.86 -16.55
N ASP A 324 -13.87 44.98 -16.98
CA ASP A 324 -15.05 44.33 -16.38
C ASP A 324 -15.01 42.80 -16.45
N LYS A 325 -14.24 42.17 -15.55
CA LYS A 325 -14.22 40.70 -15.38
C LYS A 325 -15.54 40.14 -14.84
N THR A 326 -16.43 40.99 -14.34
CA THR A 326 -17.77 40.66 -13.84
C THR A 326 -18.82 40.44 -14.93
N ALA A 327 -18.62 40.93 -16.15
CA ALA A 327 -19.61 40.86 -17.23
C ALA A 327 -19.70 39.50 -17.98
N LYS A 328 -18.78 38.56 -17.73
CA LYS A 328 -18.71 37.26 -18.43
C LYS A 328 -19.27 36.06 -17.65
N TYR A 329 -19.87 36.26 -16.48
CA TYR A 329 -20.36 35.18 -15.61
C TYR A 329 -21.86 34.89 -15.75
N MET A 330 -22.38 34.84 -16.99
CA MET A 330 -23.74 34.38 -17.28
C MET A 330 -23.73 33.05 -18.06
N ASP A 331 -24.39 32.04 -17.48
CA ASP A 331 -24.73 30.73 -18.05
C ASP A 331 -23.56 29.73 -18.31
N ASN A 332 -22.59 29.64 -17.40
CA ASN A 332 -21.58 28.56 -17.34
C ASN A 332 -22.14 27.16 -16.96
N GLN A 333 -23.47 26.95 -17.01
CA GLN A 333 -24.09 25.67 -16.68
C GLN A 333 -24.65 25.00 -17.95
N PRO A 334 -23.94 24.02 -18.54
CA PRO A 334 -24.37 23.39 -19.80
C PRO A 334 -25.69 22.65 -19.59
N LYS A 335 -26.65 22.88 -20.50
CA LYS A 335 -28.04 22.44 -20.32
C LYS A 335 -28.19 20.92 -20.48
N GLY A 336 -29.17 20.36 -19.77
CA GLY A 336 -29.29 18.93 -19.52
C GLY A 336 -28.49 18.47 -18.29
N ASN A 337 -28.46 17.16 -18.02
CA ASN A 337 -27.87 16.59 -16.82
C ASN A 337 -26.33 16.43 -16.96
N LEU A 338 -25.63 17.57 -16.95
CA LEU A 338 -24.18 17.75 -17.05
C LEU A 338 -23.66 18.48 -15.79
N PRO A 339 -22.40 18.24 -15.35
CA PRO A 339 -21.82 18.97 -14.23
C PRO A 339 -21.42 20.40 -14.62
N PHE A 340 -21.20 21.24 -13.61
CA PHE A 340 -20.72 22.62 -13.78
C PHE A 340 -19.38 22.68 -14.52
N LEU A 341 -19.21 23.68 -15.39
CA LEU A 341 -17.95 23.98 -16.07
C LEU A 341 -17.16 25.02 -15.27
N LYS A 342 -15.90 24.72 -14.93
CA LYS A 342 -14.96 25.77 -14.48
C LYS A 342 -14.75 26.77 -15.64
N PRO A 343 -14.38 28.04 -15.38
CA PRO A 343 -14.06 29.00 -16.45
C PRO A 343 -12.98 28.51 -17.42
N GLU A 344 -12.06 27.67 -16.94
CA GLU A 344 -11.00 27.01 -17.72
C GLU A 344 -11.53 25.88 -18.61
N ASP A 345 -12.53 25.13 -18.13
CA ASP A 345 -13.17 24.04 -18.88
C ASP A 345 -13.90 24.58 -20.12
N ALA A 346 -14.35 25.83 -20.10
CA ALA A 346 -15.02 26.47 -21.23
C ALA A 346 -14.17 26.46 -22.51
N GLN A 347 -12.83 26.44 -22.41
CA GLN A 347 -11.94 26.34 -23.58
C GLN A 347 -12.02 24.98 -24.29
N TYR A 348 -12.40 23.91 -23.58
CA TYR A 348 -12.40 22.52 -24.08
C TYR A 348 -13.80 21.94 -24.29
N PHE A 349 -14.82 22.60 -23.73
CA PHE A 349 -16.20 22.13 -23.73
C PHE A 349 -17.21 23.20 -24.20
N ASP A 350 -16.75 24.26 -24.89
CA ASP A 350 -17.59 25.30 -25.52
C ASP A 350 -18.70 24.72 -26.41
N LYS A 351 -18.39 23.67 -27.19
CA LYS A 351 -19.36 22.93 -28.02
C LYS A 351 -20.52 22.32 -27.22
N LEU A 352 -20.46 22.28 -25.88
CA LEU A 352 -21.53 21.80 -25.00
C LEU A 352 -22.40 22.91 -24.41
N LEU A 353 -22.01 24.18 -24.55
CA LEU A 353 -22.83 25.34 -24.17
C LEU A 353 -23.87 25.71 -25.25
N VAL A 354 -23.59 25.34 -26.51
CA VAL A 354 -24.49 25.58 -27.64
C VAL A 354 -25.46 24.41 -27.81
N ASP A 355 -26.71 24.61 -27.36
CA ASP A 355 -27.84 23.76 -27.70
C ASP A 355 -27.99 23.72 -29.23
N VAL A 356 -27.76 22.54 -29.82
CA VAL A 356 -27.95 22.22 -31.23
C VAL A 356 -28.60 20.85 -31.24
N ASP A 357 -29.59 20.66 -32.11
CA ASP A 357 -30.30 19.39 -32.24
C ASP A 357 -29.34 18.30 -32.76
N GLU A 358 -29.17 17.23 -31.97
CA GLU A 358 -28.20 16.16 -32.24
C GLU A 358 -28.50 15.47 -33.58
N ASP A 359 -29.77 15.37 -33.97
CA ASP A 359 -30.20 14.74 -35.23
C ASP A 359 -29.91 15.61 -36.47
N THR A 360 -29.54 16.89 -36.30
CA THR A 360 -29.10 17.78 -37.40
C THR A 360 -27.59 17.82 -37.61
N LEU A 361 -26.81 17.27 -36.67
CA LEU A 361 -25.34 17.27 -36.70
C LEU A 361 -24.78 16.10 -37.49
N SER A 362 -23.57 16.24 -38.04
CA SER A 362 -22.91 15.14 -38.73
C SER A 362 -22.59 13.98 -37.76
N PRO A 363 -22.53 12.72 -38.23
CA PRO A 363 -22.25 11.55 -37.37
C PRO A 363 -20.85 11.56 -36.75
N GLU A 364 -19.96 12.48 -37.15
CA GLU A 364 -18.65 12.70 -36.51
C GLU A 364 -18.75 13.77 -35.40
N GLU A 365 -19.46 14.87 -35.62
CA GLU A 365 -19.71 15.89 -34.60
C GLU A 365 -20.59 15.37 -33.45
N GLN A 366 -21.59 14.54 -33.75
CA GLN A 366 -22.34 13.77 -32.76
C GLN A 366 -21.40 12.94 -31.87
N LYS A 367 -20.38 12.28 -32.46
CA LYS A 367 -19.39 11.51 -31.69
C LYS A 367 -18.50 12.43 -30.85
N GLU A 368 -18.03 13.56 -31.38
CA GLU A 368 -17.26 14.54 -30.60
C GLU A 368 -18.05 15.06 -29.40
N ARG A 369 -19.27 15.58 -29.60
CA ARG A 369 -20.15 16.07 -28.53
C ARG A 369 -20.41 14.99 -27.48
N LYS A 370 -20.62 13.74 -27.91
CA LYS A 370 -20.85 12.58 -27.02
C LYS A 370 -19.61 12.18 -26.21
N ILE A 371 -18.41 12.26 -26.80
CA ILE A 371 -17.13 12.07 -26.09
C ILE A 371 -16.92 13.21 -25.09
N MET A 372 -17.09 14.47 -25.49
CA MET A 372 -17.01 15.64 -24.62
C MET A 372 -17.97 15.53 -23.41
N LYS A 373 -19.24 15.18 -23.64
CA LYS A 373 -20.25 14.96 -22.58
C LYS A 373 -19.87 13.82 -21.62
N LEU A 374 -19.09 12.83 -22.07
CA LEU A 374 -18.57 11.76 -21.21
C LEU A 374 -17.31 12.21 -20.44
N LEU A 375 -16.36 12.88 -21.08
CA LEU A 375 -15.13 13.37 -20.44
C LEU A 375 -15.44 14.41 -19.35
N LEU A 376 -16.34 15.36 -19.62
CA LEU A 376 -16.80 16.33 -18.62
C LEU A 376 -17.46 15.65 -17.40
N LYS A 377 -18.22 14.56 -17.62
CA LYS A 377 -18.80 13.74 -16.54
C LYS A 377 -17.78 12.90 -15.76
N ILE A 378 -16.60 12.65 -16.32
CA ILE A 378 -15.49 11.94 -15.67
C ILE A 378 -14.60 12.91 -14.89
N LYS A 379 -14.36 14.12 -15.43
CA LYS A 379 -13.61 15.20 -14.79
C LYS A 379 -14.40 15.84 -13.64
N ASN A 380 -15.48 16.56 -13.96
CA ASN A 380 -16.21 17.42 -13.01
C ASN A 380 -17.41 16.72 -12.34
N GLY A 381 -17.80 15.52 -12.80
CA GLY A 381 -18.99 14.83 -12.30
C GLY A 381 -18.92 14.35 -10.84
N THR A 382 -20.06 14.00 -10.25
CA THR A 382 -20.09 13.28 -8.96
C THR A 382 -19.57 11.84 -9.13
N PRO A 383 -19.08 11.15 -8.08
CA PRO A 383 -18.52 9.80 -8.22
C PRO A 383 -19.44 8.76 -8.92
N PRO A 384 -20.78 8.77 -8.74
CA PRO A 384 -21.69 7.96 -9.56
C PRO A 384 -21.68 8.33 -11.04
N MET A 385 -21.68 9.63 -11.39
CA MET A 385 -21.59 10.11 -12.77
C MET A 385 -20.27 9.70 -13.41
N ARG A 386 -19.14 9.87 -12.71
CA ARG A 386 -17.81 9.42 -13.16
C ARG A 386 -17.82 7.92 -13.45
N LYS A 387 -18.34 7.10 -12.53
CA LYS A 387 -18.40 5.64 -12.67
C LYS A 387 -19.26 5.19 -13.86
N ALA A 388 -20.39 5.85 -14.09
CA ALA A 388 -21.27 5.57 -15.23
C ALA A 388 -20.63 5.99 -16.56
N ALA A 389 -20.09 7.21 -16.65
CA ALA A 389 -19.44 7.72 -17.86
C ALA A 389 -18.16 6.96 -18.20
N LEU A 390 -17.31 6.64 -17.20
CA LEU A 390 -16.10 5.84 -17.39
C LEU A 390 -16.42 4.43 -17.90
N ARG A 391 -17.55 3.84 -17.47
CA ARG A 391 -18.03 2.58 -18.06
C ARG A 391 -18.47 2.79 -19.51
N GLN A 392 -19.31 3.79 -19.80
CA GLN A 392 -19.81 4.05 -21.15
C GLN A 392 -18.69 4.33 -22.16
N ILE A 393 -17.67 5.11 -21.80
CA ILE A 393 -16.53 5.39 -22.70
C ILE A 393 -15.62 4.16 -22.89
N THR A 394 -15.48 3.29 -21.88
CA THR A 394 -14.72 2.03 -21.99
C THR A 394 -15.46 1.01 -22.86
N ASP A 395 -16.77 0.83 -22.63
CA ASP A 395 -17.59 -0.15 -23.34
C ASP A 395 -17.78 0.24 -24.82
N LYS A 396 -17.80 1.55 -25.14
CA LYS A 396 -17.92 2.09 -26.52
C LYS A 396 -16.61 2.58 -27.16
N ALA A 397 -15.43 2.32 -26.57
CA ALA A 397 -14.16 2.85 -27.08
C ALA A 397 -13.90 2.55 -28.58
N ARG A 398 -14.25 1.35 -29.05
CA ARG A 398 -14.12 0.94 -30.47
C ARG A 398 -15.16 1.59 -31.41
N GLU A 399 -16.28 2.08 -30.90
CA GLU A 399 -17.36 2.77 -31.67
C GLU A 399 -17.01 4.25 -31.92
N PHE A 400 -16.30 4.85 -30.96
CA PHE A 400 -15.78 6.22 -31.04
C PHE A 400 -14.50 6.32 -31.89
N GLY A 401 -13.59 5.35 -31.78
CA GLY A 401 -12.33 5.33 -32.52
C GLY A 401 -11.22 6.17 -31.87
N ALA A 402 -9.96 5.83 -32.18
CA ALA A 402 -8.78 6.40 -31.51
C ALA A 402 -8.62 7.92 -31.73
N GLY A 403 -8.81 8.40 -32.97
CA GLY A 403 -8.61 9.81 -33.32
C GLY A 403 -9.47 10.79 -32.51
N PRO A 404 -10.81 10.69 -32.54
CA PRO A 404 -11.69 11.56 -31.76
C PRO A 404 -11.43 11.49 -30.25
N LEU A 405 -11.12 10.30 -29.71
CA LEU A 405 -10.77 10.14 -28.30
C LEU A 405 -9.47 10.89 -27.94
N PHE A 406 -8.36 10.63 -28.63
CA PHE A 406 -7.07 11.26 -28.30
C PHE A 406 -7.02 12.75 -28.66
N ASN A 407 -7.77 13.20 -29.66
CA ASN A 407 -7.86 14.63 -29.99
C ASN A 407 -8.56 15.45 -28.90
N GLN A 408 -9.51 14.88 -28.16
CA GLN A 408 -10.20 15.57 -27.06
C GLN A 408 -9.54 15.33 -25.70
N ILE A 409 -8.94 14.15 -25.46
CA ILE A 409 -8.32 13.82 -24.16
C ILE A 409 -6.94 14.47 -23.98
N LEU A 410 -6.10 14.50 -25.02
CA LEU A 410 -4.71 14.95 -24.88
C LEU A 410 -4.56 16.46 -24.58
N PRO A 411 -5.38 17.38 -25.15
CA PRO A 411 -5.36 18.79 -24.75
C PRO A 411 -5.73 19.00 -23.28
N LEU A 412 -6.75 18.28 -22.78
CA LEU A 412 -7.14 18.32 -21.36
C LEU A 412 -6.03 17.85 -20.42
N LEU A 413 -5.15 16.94 -20.87
CA LEU A 413 -4.01 16.48 -20.06
C LEU A 413 -2.79 17.42 -20.12
N MET A 414 -2.78 18.37 -21.06
CA MET A 414 -1.74 19.42 -21.16
C MET A 414 -2.12 20.73 -20.46
N SER A 415 -3.36 20.91 -19.99
CA SER A 415 -3.76 22.15 -19.33
C SER A 415 -3.07 22.30 -17.96
N PRO A 416 -2.31 23.38 -17.70
CA PRO A 416 -1.50 23.52 -16.48
C PRO A 416 -2.33 23.75 -15.20
N THR A 417 -3.63 23.99 -15.32
CA THR A 417 -4.57 24.15 -14.19
C THR A 417 -5.27 22.85 -13.78
N LEU A 418 -4.92 21.72 -14.41
CA LEU A 418 -5.51 20.42 -14.14
C LEU A 418 -5.08 19.88 -12.77
N GLU A 419 -6.02 19.80 -11.83
CA GLU A 419 -5.81 19.19 -10.52
C GLU A 419 -5.32 17.74 -10.65
N ASP A 420 -4.45 17.27 -9.76
CA ASP A 420 -3.92 15.90 -9.83
C ASP A 420 -5.00 14.82 -9.75
N GLN A 421 -6.11 15.09 -9.05
CA GLN A 421 -7.28 14.20 -9.07
C GLN A 421 -7.96 14.15 -10.45
N GLU A 422 -8.04 15.27 -11.17
CA GLU A 422 -8.58 15.32 -12.54
C GLU A 422 -7.61 14.67 -13.53
N ARG A 423 -6.29 14.90 -13.38
CA ARG A 423 -5.20 14.24 -14.11
C ARG A 423 -5.30 12.71 -14.00
N HIS A 424 -5.41 12.20 -12.77
CA HIS A 424 -5.58 10.77 -12.46
C HIS A 424 -6.83 10.15 -13.08
N LEU A 425 -7.92 10.92 -13.19
CA LEU A 425 -9.16 10.46 -13.82
C LEU A 425 -9.02 10.36 -15.35
N LEU A 426 -8.32 11.32 -15.98
CA LEU A 426 -8.04 11.28 -17.42
C LEU A 426 -7.03 10.18 -17.78
N VAL A 427 -5.97 9.97 -16.97
CA VAL A 427 -5.07 8.81 -17.06
C VAL A 427 -5.87 7.50 -17.07
N LYS A 428 -6.81 7.35 -16.14
CA LYS A 428 -7.69 6.16 -16.06
C LYS A 428 -8.69 6.02 -17.20
N VAL A 429 -8.95 7.07 -17.97
CA VAL A 429 -9.63 6.95 -19.28
C VAL A 429 -8.63 6.42 -20.32
N ILE A 430 -7.45 7.04 -20.44
CA ILE A 430 -6.41 6.69 -21.43
C ILE A 430 -6.06 5.20 -21.36
N ASP A 431 -5.69 4.69 -20.18
CA ASP A 431 -5.35 3.28 -19.99
C ASP A 431 -6.47 2.33 -20.48
N ARG A 432 -7.71 2.61 -20.06
CA ARG A 432 -8.88 1.80 -20.41
C ARG A 432 -9.23 1.83 -21.89
N ILE A 433 -9.02 2.96 -22.57
CA ILE A 433 -9.24 3.03 -24.03
C ILE A 433 -8.06 2.41 -24.79
N LEU A 434 -6.81 2.54 -24.34
CA LEU A 434 -5.65 1.88 -24.95
C LEU A 434 -5.84 0.36 -25.00
N TYR A 435 -6.21 -0.26 -23.87
CA TYR A 435 -6.50 -1.70 -23.78
C TYR A 435 -7.65 -2.16 -24.69
N LYS A 436 -8.57 -1.26 -25.06
CA LYS A 436 -9.67 -1.56 -25.98
C LYS A 436 -9.33 -1.29 -27.44
N LEU A 437 -8.54 -0.26 -27.74
CA LEU A 437 -8.23 0.20 -29.10
C LEU A 437 -7.15 -0.65 -29.78
N ASP A 438 -6.19 -1.19 -29.01
CA ASP A 438 -5.19 -2.13 -29.52
C ASP A 438 -4.42 -1.52 -30.72
N ASP A 439 -4.34 -2.20 -31.88
CA ASP A 439 -3.67 -1.70 -33.09
C ASP A 439 -4.07 -0.29 -33.57
N LEU A 440 -5.29 0.19 -33.24
CA LEU A 440 -5.79 1.51 -33.66
C LEU A 440 -4.99 2.70 -33.07
N VAL A 441 -4.14 2.47 -32.08
CA VAL A 441 -3.36 3.54 -31.41
C VAL A 441 -2.11 3.94 -32.19
N ARG A 442 -1.62 3.09 -33.12
CA ARG A 442 -0.31 3.21 -33.78
C ARG A 442 -0.02 4.61 -34.40
N PRO A 443 -0.96 5.29 -35.10
CA PRO A 443 -0.70 6.63 -35.65
C PRO A 443 -0.55 7.73 -34.59
N TYR A 444 -1.08 7.52 -33.39
CA TYR A 444 -1.15 8.52 -32.32
C TYR A 444 -0.03 8.38 -31.29
N VAL A 445 0.84 7.36 -31.41
CA VAL A 445 1.93 7.05 -30.46
C VAL A 445 2.80 8.27 -30.13
N HIS A 446 3.23 9.04 -31.13
CA HIS A 446 4.02 10.26 -30.91
C HIS A 446 3.24 11.32 -30.11
N LYS A 447 1.99 11.59 -30.50
CA LYS A 447 1.12 12.57 -29.83
C LYS A 447 0.80 12.17 -28.38
N ILE A 448 0.72 10.88 -28.09
CA ILE A 448 0.55 10.37 -26.71
C ILE A 448 1.87 10.49 -25.94
N LEU A 449 3.01 10.07 -26.53
CA LEU A 449 4.31 10.14 -25.86
C LEU A 449 4.68 11.57 -25.45
N VAL A 450 4.53 12.56 -26.33
CA VAL A 450 4.87 13.98 -26.03
C VAL A 450 4.11 14.51 -24.79
N VAL A 451 2.90 14.02 -24.52
CA VAL A 451 2.08 14.44 -23.36
C VAL A 451 2.37 13.62 -22.11
N ILE A 452 2.75 12.35 -22.25
CA ILE A 452 2.94 11.41 -21.13
C ILE A 452 4.41 11.33 -20.66
N GLU A 453 5.38 11.60 -21.53
CA GLU A 453 6.81 11.62 -21.20
C GLU A 453 7.20 12.60 -20.08
N PRO A 454 6.65 13.84 -20.01
CA PRO A 454 6.87 14.73 -18.88
C PRO A 454 6.43 14.15 -17.53
N LEU A 455 5.38 13.32 -17.50
CA LEU A 455 4.91 12.68 -16.26
C LEU A 455 5.95 11.72 -15.67
N LEU A 456 6.91 11.21 -16.47
CA LEU A 456 8.01 10.36 -15.96
C LEU A 456 9.03 11.10 -15.10
N ILE A 457 9.00 12.44 -15.08
CA ILE A 457 9.92 13.30 -14.32
C ILE A 457 9.20 14.28 -13.37
N ASP A 458 7.88 14.21 -13.28
CA ASP A 458 7.05 14.95 -12.32
C ASP A 458 7.56 14.75 -10.87
N GLU A 459 7.31 15.69 -9.95
CA GLU A 459 7.71 15.58 -8.55
C GLU A 459 6.86 14.57 -7.77
N ASP A 460 5.60 14.36 -8.15
CA ASP A 460 4.75 13.33 -7.54
C ASP A 460 5.13 11.91 -8.00
N TYR A 461 5.14 10.98 -7.04
CA TYR A 461 5.38 9.57 -7.30
C TYR A 461 4.22 8.93 -8.09
N TYR A 462 2.96 9.29 -7.83
CA TYR A 462 1.81 8.67 -8.49
C TYR A 462 1.71 9.11 -9.96
N ALA A 463 1.86 10.40 -10.27
CA ALA A 463 2.03 10.90 -11.63
C ALA A 463 3.15 10.16 -12.38
N ARG A 464 4.30 9.93 -11.74
CA ARG A 464 5.39 9.11 -12.30
C ARG A 464 4.99 7.64 -12.50
N VAL A 465 4.20 7.01 -11.62
CA VAL A 465 3.69 5.64 -11.82
C VAL A 465 2.74 5.59 -13.01
N GLU A 466 1.82 6.54 -13.10
CA GLU A 466 0.78 6.62 -14.12
C GLU A 466 1.34 6.84 -15.53
N GLY A 467 2.36 7.70 -15.66
CA GLY A 467 3.11 7.83 -16.90
C GLY A 467 3.82 6.54 -17.33
N ARG A 468 4.34 5.76 -16.36
CA ARG A 468 4.92 4.43 -16.66
C ARG A 468 3.85 3.41 -17.07
N GLU A 469 2.69 3.39 -16.43
CA GLU A 469 1.61 2.45 -16.76
C GLU A 469 1.06 2.71 -18.17
N ILE A 470 0.77 3.98 -18.51
CA ILE A 470 0.33 4.36 -19.86
C ILE A 470 1.38 4.00 -20.91
N ILE A 471 2.68 4.33 -20.71
CA ILE A 471 3.72 4.00 -21.70
C ILE A 471 3.93 2.48 -21.81
N SER A 472 3.79 1.72 -20.72
CA SER A 472 3.80 0.26 -20.74
C SER A 472 2.67 -0.31 -21.60
N ASN A 473 1.45 0.20 -21.44
CA ASN A 473 0.27 -0.35 -22.12
C ASN A 473 0.17 0.17 -23.57
N LEU A 474 0.64 1.39 -23.85
CA LEU A 474 0.90 1.90 -25.19
C LEU A 474 1.95 1.05 -25.93
N ALA A 475 3.06 0.67 -25.28
CA ALA A 475 4.09 -0.16 -25.89
C ALA A 475 3.58 -1.55 -26.29
N LYS A 476 2.69 -2.14 -25.48
CA LYS A 476 2.04 -3.43 -25.78
C LYS A 476 1.08 -3.33 -26.98
N ALA A 477 0.29 -2.26 -27.07
CA ALA A 477 -0.67 -2.04 -28.16
C ALA A 477 -0.03 -1.56 -29.47
N ALA A 478 1.01 -0.72 -29.41
CA ALA A 478 1.69 -0.19 -30.60
C ALA A 478 2.79 -1.12 -31.13
N GLY A 479 3.42 -1.92 -30.27
CA GLY A 479 4.52 -2.80 -30.60
C GLY A 479 5.88 -2.10 -30.72
N LEU A 480 6.95 -2.87 -30.47
CA LEU A 480 8.32 -2.35 -30.34
C LEU A 480 8.81 -1.53 -31.55
N ALA A 481 8.53 -2.00 -32.77
CA ALA A 481 9.02 -1.36 -33.99
C ALA A 481 8.47 0.08 -34.13
N THR A 482 7.18 0.27 -33.83
CA THR A 482 6.53 1.58 -33.81
C THR A 482 7.17 2.48 -32.75
N MET A 483 7.29 2.00 -31.51
CA MET A 483 7.92 2.76 -30.40
C MET A 483 9.36 3.20 -30.73
N ILE A 484 10.19 2.29 -31.28
CA ILE A 484 11.56 2.61 -31.74
C ILE A 484 11.55 3.62 -32.88
N SER A 485 10.64 3.51 -33.85
CA SER A 485 10.57 4.43 -34.99
C SER A 485 10.20 5.85 -34.54
N THR A 486 9.29 5.97 -33.57
CA THR A 486 8.79 7.25 -33.06
C THR A 486 9.83 8.00 -32.22
N MET A 487 10.47 7.34 -31.25
CA MET A 487 11.39 8.00 -30.29
C MET A 487 12.85 8.07 -30.79
N ARG A 488 13.16 7.54 -31.98
CA ARG A 488 14.53 7.57 -32.53
C ARG A 488 15.08 8.99 -32.77
N PRO A 489 14.31 9.96 -33.30
CA PRO A 489 14.81 11.34 -33.51
C PRO A 489 15.11 12.08 -32.20
N ASP A 490 14.45 11.69 -31.10
CA ASP A 490 14.57 12.36 -29.80
C ASP A 490 15.85 11.96 -29.03
N ILE A 491 16.54 10.89 -29.46
CA ILE A 491 17.76 10.37 -28.82
C ILE A 491 18.98 11.28 -29.00
N ASP A 492 19.14 11.91 -30.17
CA ASP A 492 20.22 12.85 -30.48
C ASP A 492 19.76 14.30 -30.68
N ASN A 493 18.53 14.61 -30.24
CA ASN A 493 18.03 15.98 -30.03
C ASN A 493 19.03 16.81 -29.20
N ILE A 494 19.15 18.10 -29.50
CA ILE A 494 20.10 18.99 -28.82
C ILE A 494 19.71 19.16 -27.34
N ASP A 495 18.41 19.26 -27.06
CA ASP A 495 17.88 19.44 -25.72
C ASP A 495 18.22 18.26 -24.79
N GLU A 496 18.57 18.55 -23.54
CA GLU A 496 18.82 17.55 -22.50
C GLU A 496 17.54 17.14 -21.75
N TYR A 497 16.49 17.97 -21.78
CA TYR A 497 15.17 17.64 -21.22
C TYR A 497 14.50 16.51 -22.01
N VAL A 498 14.33 16.67 -23.34
CA VAL A 498 13.76 15.62 -24.22
C VAL A 498 14.57 14.32 -24.11
N ARG A 499 15.90 14.39 -24.25
CA ARG A 499 16.77 13.19 -24.07
C ARG A 499 16.67 12.56 -22.68
N ASN A 500 16.26 13.29 -21.64
CA ASN A 500 16.03 12.77 -20.29
C ASN A 500 14.67 12.07 -20.15
N THR A 501 13.60 12.61 -20.74
CA THR A 501 12.27 11.96 -20.71
C THR A 501 12.27 10.72 -21.61
N THR A 502 12.80 10.82 -22.83
CA THR A 502 12.84 9.73 -23.80
C THR A 502 13.73 8.58 -23.30
N ALA A 503 14.82 8.87 -22.57
CA ALA A 503 15.63 7.83 -21.93
C ALA A 503 14.86 7.03 -20.86
N ARG A 504 13.92 7.67 -20.16
CA ARG A 504 13.01 7.01 -19.20
C ARG A 504 11.91 6.25 -19.94
N ALA A 505 11.34 6.82 -21.00
CA ALA A 505 10.32 6.17 -21.81
C ALA A 505 10.83 4.84 -22.41
N PHE A 506 12.03 4.83 -22.99
CA PHE A 506 12.66 3.59 -23.48
C PHE A 506 12.90 2.55 -22.39
N ALA A 507 13.19 2.95 -21.14
CA ALA A 507 13.30 2.00 -20.03
C ALA A 507 11.94 1.37 -19.68
N VAL A 508 10.86 2.14 -19.73
CA VAL A 508 9.48 1.61 -19.58
C VAL A 508 9.11 0.67 -20.73
N VAL A 509 9.48 1.01 -21.97
CA VAL A 509 9.28 0.10 -23.12
C VAL A 509 10.08 -1.20 -22.94
N ALA A 510 11.30 -1.13 -22.41
CA ALA A 510 12.11 -2.31 -22.09
C ALA A 510 11.51 -3.18 -20.97
N SER A 511 10.86 -2.58 -19.96
CA SER A 511 10.17 -3.35 -18.91
C SER A 511 8.86 -3.97 -19.42
N ALA A 512 8.15 -3.30 -20.34
CA ALA A 512 6.88 -3.76 -20.89
C ALA A 512 7.02 -4.85 -21.97
N LEU A 513 8.09 -4.81 -22.78
CA LEU A 513 8.32 -5.72 -23.91
C LEU A 513 9.53 -6.67 -23.73
N GLY A 514 10.30 -6.49 -22.65
CA GLY A 514 11.46 -7.29 -22.28
C GLY A 514 12.78 -6.75 -22.83
N ILE A 515 13.79 -6.61 -21.96
CA ILE A 515 15.14 -6.10 -22.31
C ILE A 515 15.73 -6.74 -23.58
N PRO A 516 15.66 -8.08 -23.82
CA PRO A 516 16.30 -8.70 -24.99
C PRO A 516 15.86 -8.12 -26.33
N SER A 517 14.62 -7.65 -26.45
CA SER A 517 14.13 -7.08 -27.71
C SER A 517 14.74 -5.71 -28.02
N LEU A 518 15.20 -4.98 -27.00
CA LEU A 518 15.81 -3.65 -27.15
C LEU A 518 17.35 -3.70 -27.22
N LEU A 519 18.01 -4.81 -26.84
CA LEU A 519 19.48 -4.94 -26.86
C LEU A 519 20.14 -4.57 -28.20
N PRO A 520 19.63 -4.98 -29.39
CA PRO A 520 20.25 -4.61 -30.67
C PRO A 520 20.20 -3.10 -30.93
N PHE A 521 19.11 -2.44 -30.49
CA PHE A 521 18.92 -1.00 -30.60
C PHE A 521 19.88 -0.25 -29.66
N LEU A 522 19.99 -0.68 -28.40
CA LEU A 522 20.93 -0.12 -27.43
C LEU A 522 22.38 -0.26 -27.92
N LYS A 523 22.78 -1.44 -28.42
CA LYS A 523 24.12 -1.68 -28.98
C LYS A 523 24.45 -0.74 -30.13
N ALA A 524 23.47 -0.41 -30.98
CA ALA A 524 23.64 0.56 -32.07
C ALA A 524 23.70 2.02 -31.60
N VAL A 525 22.88 2.41 -30.62
CA VAL A 525 22.83 3.78 -30.08
C VAL A 525 24.06 4.10 -29.23
N CYS A 526 24.43 3.23 -28.29
CA CYS A 526 25.59 3.40 -27.41
C CYS A 526 26.93 3.43 -28.17
N ARG A 527 27.01 2.77 -29.34
CA ARG A 527 28.18 2.77 -30.24
C ARG A 527 28.03 3.71 -31.45
N SER A 528 27.07 4.65 -31.40
CA SER A 528 26.84 5.61 -32.49
C SER A 528 28.01 6.57 -32.69
N LYS A 529 28.54 6.61 -33.93
CA LYS A 529 29.56 7.58 -34.34
C LYS A 529 28.99 8.94 -34.76
N LYS A 530 27.66 9.10 -34.87
CA LYS A 530 27.04 10.34 -35.39
C LYS A 530 27.08 11.50 -34.39
N SER A 531 26.81 11.22 -33.12
CA SER A 531 26.69 12.23 -32.07
C SER A 531 27.11 11.64 -30.72
N TRP A 532 27.68 12.46 -29.83
CA TRP A 532 27.93 12.03 -28.45
C TRP A 532 26.63 12.06 -27.63
N GLN A 533 25.65 12.87 -28.05
CA GLN A 533 24.30 12.91 -27.52
C GLN A 533 23.63 11.53 -27.62
N ALA A 534 23.66 10.86 -28.77
CA ALA A 534 23.13 9.50 -28.93
C ALA A 534 23.81 8.52 -27.96
N ARG A 535 25.14 8.53 -27.87
CA ARG A 535 25.91 7.67 -26.95
C ARG A 535 25.49 7.88 -25.50
N HIS A 536 25.44 9.15 -25.07
CA HIS A 536 25.00 9.56 -23.73
C HIS A 536 23.57 9.10 -23.43
N THR A 537 22.62 9.33 -24.34
CA THR A 537 21.21 8.93 -24.17
C THR A 537 21.06 7.41 -24.12
N GLY A 538 21.75 6.66 -24.98
CA GLY A 538 21.74 5.19 -24.97
C GLY A 538 22.22 4.61 -23.63
N ILE A 539 23.32 5.13 -23.11
CA ILE A 539 23.86 4.72 -21.80
C ILE A 539 22.93 5.15 -20.65
N LYS A 540 22.27 6.31 -20.78
CA LYS A 540 21.22 6.75 -19.86
C LYS A 540 19.98 5.84 -19.91
N ILE A 541 19.60 5.28 -21.06
CA ILE A 541 18.55 4.25 -21.14
C ILE A 541 18.98 3.02 -20.34
N VAL A 542 20.23 2.54 -20.48
CA VAL A 542 20.74 1.41 -19.68
C VAL A 542 20.68 1.71 -18.17
N GLN A 543 21.03 2.93 -17.75
CA GLN A 543 20.85 3.36 -16.36
C GLN A 543 19.38 3.35 -15.90
N GLN A 544 18.45 3.86 -16.72
CA GLN A 544 17.03 3.89 -16.35
C GLN A 544 16.39 2.49 -16.39
N ILE A 545 16.86 1.59 -17.27
CA ILE A 545 16.54 0.15 -17.21
C ILE A 545 17.02 -0.42 -15.89
N ALA A 546 18.25 -0.09 -15.46
CA ALA A 546 18.79 -0.59 -14.20
C ALA A 546 17.95 -0.16 -12.99
N ILE A 547 17.58 1.12 -12.95
CA ILE A 547 16.75 1.69 -11.88
C ILE A 547 15.30 1.18 -11.91
N LEU A 548 14.74 0.85 -13.08
CA LEU A 548 13.34 0.41 -13.19
C LEU A 548 13.15 -1.10 -12.98
N MET A 549 14.15 -1.92 -13.34
CA MET A 549 14.05 -3.39 -13.33
C MET A 549 14.60 -4.03 -12.05
N GLY A 550 15.50 -3.36 -11.33
CA GLY A 550 16.13 -3.93 -10.13
C GLY A 550 16.79 -5.28 -10.40
N CYS A 551 16.62 -6.24 -9.49
CA CYS A 551 17.20 -7.59 -9.60
C CYS A 551 16.85 -8.36 -10.88
N ALA A 552 15.79 -7.99 -11.61
CA ALA A 552 15.38 -8.66 -12.85
C ALA A 552 16.36 -8.46 -14.04
N ILE A 553 17.42 -7.65 -13.87
CA ILE A 553 18.45 -7.43 -14.90
C ILE A 553 19.40 -8.63 -15.02
N LEU A 554 19.60 -9.42 -13.96
CA LEU A 554 20.70 -10.38 -13.84
C LEU A 554 20.91 -11.29 -15.08
N PRO A 555 19.88 -11.87 -15.72
CA PRO A 555 20.03 -12.69 -16.94
C PRO A 555 20.51 -11.93 -18.20
N HIS A 556 20.59 -10.61 -18.13
CA HIS A 556 20.95 -9.70 -19.22
C HIS A 556 22.09 -8.74 -18.85
N LEU A 557 22.62 -8.84 -17.63
CA LEU A 557 23.62 -7.94 -17.07
C LEU A 557 24.87 -7.84 -17.95
N LYS A 558 25.50 -8.98 -18.26
CA LYS A 558 26.68 -9.05 -19.15
C LYS A 558 26.46 -8.33 -20.49
N ASN A 559 25.34 -8.59 -21.15
CA ASN A 559 25.00 -7.95 -22.43
C ASN A 559 24.85 -6.43 -22.31
N LEU A 560 24.31 -5.92 -21.19
CA LEU A 560 24.18 -4.49 -20.94
C LEU A 560 25.52 -3.85 -20.59
N VAL A 561 26.39 -4.54 -19.85
CA VAL A 561 27.74 -4.08 -19.53
C VAL A 561 28.62 -4.00 -20.79
N GLU A 562 28.65 -5.05 -21.62
CA GLU A 562 29.33 -5.04 -22.93
C GLU A 562 28.80 -3.95 -23.89
N ILE A 563 27.57 -3.48 -23.71
CA ILE A 563 26.98 -2.37 -24.49
C ILE A 563 27.48 -1.00 -24.02
N ILE A 564 27.92 -0.83 -22.77
CA ILE A 564 28.30 0.47 -22.19
C ILE A 564 29.79 0.61 -21.84
N GLU A 565 30.55 -0.48 -21.71
CA GLU A 565 31.96 -0.49 -21.24
C GLU A 565 32.87 0.51 -21.97
N HIS A 566 32.71 0.67 -23.29
CA HIS A 566 33.50 1.61 -24.11
C HIS A 566 33.25 3.08 -23.76
N GLY A 567 32.13 3.39 -23.11
CA GLY A 567 31.77 4.74 -22.66
C GLY A 567 32.68 5.26 -21.53
N LEU A 568 33.41 4.39 -20.81
CA LEU A 568 34.37 4.80 -19.78
C LEU A 568 35.64 5.43 -20.38
N VAL A 569 35.99 5.11 -21.63
CA VAL A 569 37.19 5.62 -22.33
C VAL A 569 36.84 6.65 -23.41
N ASP A 570 35.58 7.10 -23.45
CA ASP A 570 35.09 8.13 -24.36
C ASP A 570 35.82 9.47 -24.13
N GLU A 571 36.10 10.23 -25.18
CA GLU A 571 36.71 11.56 -25.11
C GLU A 571 35.82 12.55 -24.32
N GLN A 572 34.50 12.42 -24.48
CA GLN A 572 33.53 13.35 -23.88
C GLN A 572 33.28 13.00 -22.40
N GLN A 573 33.61 13.94 -21.48
CA GLN A 573 33.47 13.73 -20.03
C GLN A 573 32.03 13.41 -19.62
N LYS A 574 31.02 14.05 -20.22
CA LYS A 574 29.61 13.72 -19.95
C LYS A 574 29.30 12.24 -20.20
N VAL A 575 29.92 11.62 -21.22
CA VAL A 575 29.72 10.19 -21.53
C VAL A 575 30.44 9.30 -20.50
N ARG A 576 31.68 9.61 -20.12
CA ARG A 576 32.39 8.88 -19.05
C ARG A 576 31.62 8.89 -17.73
N THR A 577 31.10 10.06 -17.33
CA THR A 577 30.32 10.23 -16.10
C THR A 577 29.02 9.42 -16.12
N ILE A 578 28.19 9.49 -17.18
CA ILE A 578 26.95 8.71 -17.23
C ILE A 578 27.22 7.20 -17.31
N THR A 579 28.33 6.78 -17.92
CA THR A 579 28.74 5.37 -17.98
C THR A 579 29.06 4.83 -16.59
N ALA A 580 29.89 5.53 -15.81
CA ALA A 580 30.18 5.13 -14.43
C ALA A 580 28.91 5.14 -13.55
N LEU A 581 28.00 6.10 -13.73
CA LEU A 581 26.71 6.12 -13.03
C LEU A 581 25.71 5.04 -13.50
N ALA A 582 25.86 4.52 -14.73
CA ALA A 582 25.10 3.38 -15.24
C ALA A 582 25.65 2.06 -14.67
N ILE A 583 26.97 1.89 -14.63
CA ILE A 583 27.64 0.76 -13.98
C ILE A 583 27.28 0.69 -12.49
N ALA A 584 27.32 1.83 -11.78
CA ALA A 584 26.91 1.91 -10.38
C ALA A 584 25.46 1.44 -10.18
N ALA A 585 24.54 1.82 -11.07
CA ALA A 585 23.13 1.41 -11.01
C ALA A 585 22.93 -0.07 -11.39
N LEU A 586 23.69 -0.60 -12.34
CA LEU A 586 23.68 -2.03 -12.68
C LEU A 586 24.22 -2.89 -11.52
N ALA A 587 25.28 -2.45 -10.85
CA ALA A 587 25.85 -3.15 -9.69
C ALA A 587 24.92 -3.06 -8.46
N GLU A 588 24.35 -1.87 -8.19
CA GLU A 588 23.28 -1.67 -7.19
C GLU A 588 22.11 -2.63 -7.39
N ALA A 589 21.67 -2.80 -8.64
CA ALA A 589 20.54 -3.66 -8.99
C ALA A 589 20.89 -5.16 -9.08
N ALA A 590 22.16 -5.52 -9.28
CA ALA A 590 22.62 -6.92 -9.32
C ALA A 590 23.05 -7.48 -7.95
N THR A 591 23.41 -6.61 -7.00
CA THR A 591 23.88 -6.94 -5.64
C THR A 591 23.03 -8.07 -4.99
N PRO A 592 23.64 -9.15 -4.46
CA PRO A 592 25.07 -9.43 -4.33
C PRO A 592 25.72 -10.17 -5.52
N TYR A 593 24.96 -10.47 -6.59
CA TYR A 593 25.42 -11.35 -7.68
C TYR A 593 26.02 -10.60 -8.87
N GLY A 594 26.69 -11.34 -9.75
CA GLY A 594 27.03 -10.87 -11.10
C GLY A 594 28.37 -10.17 -11.29
N ILE A 595 29.30 -10.28 -10.33
CA ILE A 595 30.67 -9.71 -10.44
C ILE A 595 31.39 -10.11 -11.74
N GLU A 596 31.18 -11.34 -12.19
CA GLU A 596 31.66 -11.89 -13.48
C GLU A 596 31.32 -11.00 -14.70
N SER A 597 30.20 -10.28 -14.64
CA SER A 597 29.75 -9.41 -15.72
C SER A 597 30.46 -8.05 -15.75
N PHE A 598 31.27 -7.72 -14.74
CA PHE A 598 31.94 -6.42 -14.59
C PHE A 598 33.46 -6.47 -14.75
N ASP A 599 34.08 -7.64 -14.94
CA ASP A 599 35.55 -7.80 -15.03
C ASP A 599 36.20 -6.85 -16.06
N SER A 600 35.66 -6.78 -17.28
CA SER A 600 36.15 -5.88 -18.35
C SER A 600 36.13 -4.39 -17.97
N VAL A 601 35.29 -4.02 -17.00
CA VAL A 601 35.02 -2.65 -16.54
C VAL A 601 35.91 -2.25 -15.37
N LEU A 602 36.36 -3.21 -14.55
CA LEU A 602 37.20 -2.94 -13.37
C LEU A 602 38.47 -2.15 -13.76
N LYS A 603 39.28 -2.69 -14.68
CA LYS A 603 40.58 -2.11 -15.07
C LYS A 603 40.46 -0.67 -15.63
N PRO A 604 39.48 -0.34 -16.49
CA PRO A 604 39.15 1.05 -16.83
C PRO A 604 38.80 1.95 -15.63
N LEU A 605 37.97 1.49 -14.68
CA LEU A 605 37.59 2.28 -13.51
C LEU A 605 38.81 2.58 -12.60
N TRP A 606 39.66 1.57 -12.34
CA TRP A 606 40.89 1.72 -11.56
C TRP A 606 41.85 2.77 -12.13
N LYS A 607 42.05 2.76 -13.46
CA LYS A 607 42.85 3.79 -14.15
C LYS A 607 42.17 5.17 -14.07
N GLY A 608 40.84 5.22 -14.19
CA GLY A 608 40.06 6.44 -14.09
C GLY A 608 40.19 7.15 -12.74
N ILE A 609 40.05 6.43 -11.62
CA ILE A 609 40.14 7.00 -10.26
C ILE A 609 41.51 7.64 -9.98
N ARG A 610 42.60 7.05 -10.49
CA ARG A 610 43.95 7.62 -10.34
C ARG A 610 44.22 8.84 -11.24
N THR A 611 43.43 9.06 -12.31
CA THR A 611 43.67 10.10 -13.32
C THR A 611 42.61 11.21 -13.38
N HIS A 612 41.40 10.99 -12.88
CA HIS A 612 40.29 11.95 -12.91
C HIS A 612 40.13 12.67 -11.57
N ARG A 613 39.51 13.86 -11.59
CA ARG A 613 39.18 14.68 -10.41
C ARG A 613 37.78 15.30 -10.55
N GLY A 614 37.25 15.86 -9.46
CA GLY A 614 35.92 16.48 -9.43
C GLY A 614 34.79 15.50 -9.74
N LYS A 615 33.69 15.98 -10.34
CA LYS A 615 32.48 15.17 -10.58
C LYS A 615 32.68 13.90 -11.44
N GLY A 616 33.75 13.86 -12.25
CA GLY A 616 34.15 12.63 -12.96
C GLY A 616 34.69 11.56 -12.00
N LEU A 617 35.53 11.95 -11.04
CA LEU A 617 36.03 11.06 -9.98
C LEU A 617 34.89 10.58 -9.08
N ALA A 618 33.94 11.46 -8.73
CA ALA A 618 32.76 11.10 -7.93
C ALA A 618 31.96 9.94 -8.56
N ALA A 619 31.69 10.02 -9.87
CA ALA A 619 30.97 8.96 -10.57
C ALA A 619 31.73 7.62 -10.60
N PHE A 620 33.06 7.65 -10.75
CA PHE A 620 33.91 6.46 -10.75
C PHE A 620 34.04 5.84 -9.34
N LEU A 621 34.17 6.66 -8.28
CA LEU A 621 34.12 6.21 -6.90
C LEU A 621 32.76 5.57 -6.57
N LYS A 622 31.64 6.16 -7.03
CA LYS A 622 30.32 5.53 -6.90
C LYS A 622 30.30 4.16 -7.58
N ALA A 623 30.81 4.04 -8.80
CA ALA A 623 30.86 2.76 -9.51
C ALA A 623 31.62 1.68 -8.71
N ILE A 624 32.81 1.98 -8.19
CA ILE A 624 33.59 1.00 -7.42
C ILE A 624 32.96 0.69 -6.06
N GLY A 625 32.40 1.68 -5.34
CA GLY A 625 31.71 1.42 -4.06
C GLY A 625 30.51 0.48 -4.19
N TYR A 626 29.83 0.47 -5.33
CA TYR A 626 28.78 -0.50 -5.63
C TYR A 626 29.28 -1.84 -6.20
N LEU A 627 30.56 -1.96 -6.59
CA LEU A 627 31.17 -3.20 -7.07
C LEU A 627 31.90 -3.97 -5.96
N ILE A 628 32.49 -3.28 -4.98
CA ILE A 628 33.21 -3.92 -3.86
C ILE A 628 32.34 -4.96 -3.11
N PRO A 629 31.06 -4.72 -2.78
CA PRO A 629 30.21 -5.70 -2.11
C PRO A 629 29.79 -6.92 -2.95
N LEU A 630 30.17 -6.98 -4.24
CA LEU A 630 29.96 -8.14 -5.11
C LEU A 630 31.25 -8.98 -5.26
N MET A 631 32.38 -8.53 -4.72
CA MET A 631 33.68 -9.20 -4.82
C MET A 631 33.90 -10.18 -3.67
N ASP A 632 34.65 -11.25 -3.95
CA ASP A 632 35.18 -12.14 -2.91
C ASP A 632 36.05 -11.38 -1.90
N ALA A 633 36.08 -11.84 -0.65
CA ALA A 633 36.69 -11.14 0.48
C ALA A 633 38.16 -10.72 0.24
N GLU A 634 38.96 -11.53 -0.44
CA GLU A 634 40.36 -11.23 -0.75
C GLU A 634 40.50 -10.03 -1.69
N TYR A 635 39.75 -10.03 -2.81
CA TYR A 635 39.71 -8.93 -3.76
C TYR A 635 39.09 -7.67 -3.13
N ALA A 636 38.03 -7.83 -2.33
CA ALA A 636 37.41 -6.72 -1.61
C ALA A 636 38.39 -6.05 -0.63
N ASN A 637 39.22 -6.81 0.10
CA ASN A 637 40.23 -6.28 1.02
C ASN A 637 41.29 -5.45 0.25
N TYR A 638 41.89 -6.05 -0.79
CA TYR A 638 42.89 -5.41 -1.65
C TYR A 638 42.36 -4.11 -2.28
N TYR A 639 41.20 -4.18 -2.93
CA TYR A 639 40.60 -3.04 -3.61
C TYR A 639 40.06 -1.97 -2.65
N THR A 640 39.59 -2.34 -1.45
CA THR A 640 39.21 -1.36 -0.43
C THR A 640 40.42 -0.55 0.04
N LYS A 641 41.55 -1.20 0.37
CA LYS A 641 42.77 -0.54 0.83
C LYS A 641 43.30 0.46 -0.22
N GLU A 642 43.28 0.09 -1.50
CA GLU A 642 43.60 0.99 -2.63
C GLU A 642 42.65 2.19 -2.75
N VAL A 643 41.34 2.00 -2.64
CA VAL A 643 40.35 3.10 -2.72
C VAL A 643 40.40 4.00 -1.49
N MET A 644 40.69 3.47 -0.30
CA MET A 644 40.61 4.21 0.96
C MET A 644 41.58 5.40 1.01
N LEU A 645 42.77 5.27 0.42
CA LEU A 645 43.74 6.36 0.26
C LEU A 645 43.17 7.54 -0.54
N ILE A 646 42.30 7.27 -1.52
CA ILE A 646 41.60 8.29 -2.30
C ILE A 646 40.38 8.82 -1.56
N LEU A 647 39.62 7.96 -0.84
CA LEU A 647 38.48 8.40 -0.02
C LEU A 647 38.92 9.37 1.07
N ILE A 648 39.92 9.01 1.89
CA ILE A 648 40.42 9.85 2.99
C ILE A 648 40.87 11.23 2.49
N ARG A 649 41.52 11.29 1.32
CA ARG A 649 41.88 12.56 0.66
C ARG A 649 40.67 13.42 0.33
N GLU A 650 39.58 12.81 -0.12
CA GLU A 650 38.36 13.50 -0.55
C GLU A 650 37.34 13.72 0.60
N PHE A 651 37.59 13.21 1.82
CA PHE A 651 36.78 13.54 3.02
C PHE A 651 36.74 15.06 3.29
N GLN A 652 37.81 15.78 2.93
CA GLN A 652 37.93 17.23 3.07
C GLN A 652 37.33 18.01 1.89
N SER A 653 36.71 17.33 0.90
CA SER A 653 36.18 17.98 -0.29
C SER A 653 35.03 18.94 0.06
N PRO A 654 35.00 20.18 -0.49
CA PRO A 654 33.90 21.12 -0.26
C PRO A 654 32.64 20.77 -1.07
N ASP A 655 32.70 19.84 -2.03
CA ASP A 655 31.55 19.44 -2.85
C ASP A 655 30.64 18.45 -2.08
N GLU A 656 29.42 18.89 -1.79
CA GLU A 656 28.40 18.08 -1.11
C GLU A 656 27.97 16.84 -1.91
N GLU A 657 28.05 16.86 -3.25
CA GLU A 657 27.85 15.63 -4.04
C GLU A 657 28.99 14.63 -3.79
N MET A 658 30.23 15.13 -3.72
CA MET A 658 31.40 14.30 -3.44
C MET A 658 31.30 13.66 -2.05
N LYS A 659 30.98 14.43 -1.00
CA LYS A 659 30.77 13.90 0.37
C LYS A 659 29.71 12.81 0.40
N LYS A 660 28.58 13.01 -0.29
CA LYS A 660 27.45 12.05 -0.32
C LYS A 660 27.85 10.74 -1.01
N ILE A 661 28.65 10.80 -2.09
CA ILE A 661 29.24 9.58 -2.67
C ILE A 661 30.26 8.95 -1.70
N VAL A 662 31.21 9.71 -1.19
CA VAL A 662 32.30 9.23 -0.32
C VAL A 662 31.75 8.52 0.92
N LEU A 663 30.75 9.09 1.61
CA LEU A 663 30.06 8.43 2.73
C LEU A 663 29.39 7.11 2.31
N LYS A 664 28.72 7.09 1.15
CA LYS A 664 28.06 5.89 0.63
C LYS A 664 29.07 4.79 0.28
N VAL A 665 30.22 5.15 -0.30
CA VAL A 665 31.32 4.21 -0.57
C VAL A 665 31.92 3.70 0.74
N VAL A 666 32.17 4.56 1.74
CA VAL A 666 32.65 4.12 3.07
C VAL A 666 31.67 3.12 3.72
N LYS A 667 30.36 3.40 3.68
CA LYS A 667 29.31 2.47 4.14
C LYS A 667 29.43 1.10 3.46
N GLN A 668 29.67 1.08 2.14
CA GLN A 668 29.78 -0.15 1.34
C GLN A 668 31.07 -0.92 1.61
N CYS A 669 32.22 -0.23 1.69
CA CYS A 669 33.49 -0.84 2.04
C CYS A 669 33.42 -1.49 3.43
N CYS A 670 32.99 -0.74 4.46
CA CYS A 670 32.92 -1.26 5.83
C CYS A 670 31.92 -2.42 5.98
N ALA A 671 30.81 -2.42 5.23
CA ALA A 671 29.86 -3.53 5.24
C ALA A 671 30.41 -4.85 4.64
N THR A 672 31.47 -4.79 3.82
CA THR A 672 32.00 -5.96 3.10
C THR A 672 32.86 -6.84 4.02
N ASP A 673 32.81 -8.16 3.85
CA ASP A 673 33.43 -9.12 4.80
C ASP A 673 34.95 -9.24 4.69
N GLY A 674 35.54 -8.76 3.59
CA GLY A 674 37.00 -8.69 3.44
C GLY A 674 37.69 -7.60 4.27
N VAL A 675 36.95 -6.68 4.91
CA VAL A 675 37.55 -5.52 5.60
C VAL A 675 37.68 -5.78 7.10
N GLU A 676 38.92 -5.89 7.56
CA GLU A 676 39.27 -6.15 8.97
C GLU A 676 38.84 -5.00 9.89
N SER A 677 38.17 -5.32 11.00
CA SER A 677 37.67 -4.37 12.00
C SER A 677 38.77 -3.42 12.53
N GLN A 678 39.98 -3.94 12.76
CA GLN A 678 41.13 -3.17 13.23
C GLN A 678 41.57 -2.10 12.21
N TYR A 679 41.61 -2.43 10.91
CA TYR A 679 41.94 -1.48 9.85
C TYR A 679 40.93 -0.32 9.79
N ILE A 680 39.65 -0.58 10.07
CA ILE A 680 38.63 0.47 10.17
C ILE A 680 38.93 1.38 11.38
N LYS A 681 39.26 0.81 12.55
CA LYS A 681 39.57 1.55 13.79
C LYS A 681 40.73 2.52 13.63
N ASP A 682 41.83 2.06 13.02
CA ASP A 682 43.08 2.82 12.99
C ASP A 682 43.11 3.86 11.86
N GLU A 683 42.70 3.48 10.63
CA GLU A 683 42.86 4.32 9.44
C GLU A 683 41.59 5.11 9.06
N ILE A 684 40.39 4.58 9.34
CA ILE A 684 39.13 5.13 8.83
C ILE A 684 38.41 5.99 9.88
N LEU A 685 38.28 5.53 11.13
CA LEU A 685 37.53 6.27 12.14
C LEU A 685 38.09 7.69 12.41
N PRO A 686 39.41 7.90 12.60
CA PRO A 686 39.90 9.22 13.01
C PRO A 686 39.68 10.30 11.92
N PRO A 687 39.94 10.05 10.62
CA PRO A 687 39.53 10.98 9.55
C PRO A 687 38.02 11.11 9.39
N PHE A 688 37.24 10.03 9.60
CA PHE A 688 35.79 10.03 9.43
C PHE A 688 35.10 10.95 10.44
N PHE A 689 35.36 10.77 11.74
CA PHE A 689 34.78 11.63 12.78
C PHE A 689 35.24 13.08 12.61
N LYS A 690 36.55 13.32 12.45
CA LYS A 690 37.10 14.68 12.29
C LYS A 690 36.50 15.49 11.14
N ASN A 691 36.15 14.85 10.03
CA ASN A 691 35.68 15.55 8.83
C ASN A 691 34.15 15.54 8.68
N PHE A 692 33.45 14.47 9.08
CA PHE A 692 31.99 14.35 8.89
C PHE A 692 31.16 14.66 10.14
N TRP A 693 31.67 14.45 11.36
CA TRP A 693 30.95 14.81 12.58
C TRP A 693 31.19 16.30 12.88
N ASN A 694 30.34 17.12 12.27
CA ASN A 694 30.42 18.58 12.25
C ASN A 694 29.00 19.15 12.21
N HIS A 695 28.75 20.29 12.88
CA HIS A 695 27.39 20.84 13.06
C HIS A 695 26.67 21.13 11.72
N ARG A 696 27.42 21.45 10.65
CA ARG A 696 26.88 21.66 9.29
C ARG A 696 26.23 20.40 8.68
N MET A 697 26.67 19.20 9.08
CA MET A 697 26.15 17.93 8.55
C MET A 697 24.80 17.56 9.17
N ALA A 698 24.49 18.04 10.38
CA ALA A 698 23.18 17.86 11.01
C ALA A 698 22.08 18.71 10.35
N LEU A 699 22.43 19.87 9.78
CA LEU A 699 21.47 20.82 9.18
C LEU A 699 20.84 20.30 7.86
N ASP A 700 21.61 19.65 6.97
CA ASP A 700 21.04 19.00 5.78
C ASP A 700 20.54 17.60 6.13
N ARG A 701 19.21 17.44 6.19
CA ARG A 701 18.52 16.16 6.44
C ARG A 701 18.99 15.00 5.54
N ARG A 702 19.52 15.28 4.33
CA ARG A 702 20.10 14.26 3.44
C ARG A 702 21.50 13.82 3.89
N ASN A 703 22.33 14.77 4.33
CA ASN A 703 23.64 14.50 4.94
C ASN A 703 23.50 13.79 6.29
N TYR A 704 22.68 14.35 7.20
CA TYR A 704 22.28 13.75 8.47
C TYR A 704 21.96 12.27 8.30
N ARG A 705 21.02 11.94 7.40
CA ARG A 705 20.59 10.54 7.22
C ARG A 705 21.70 9.66 6.67
N GLN A 706 22.44 10.12 5.67
CA GLN A 706 23.55 9.33 5.11
C GLN A 706 24.66 9.15 6.15
N LEU A 707 24.94 10.11 7.02
CA LEU A 707 25.96 10.02 8.07
C LEU A 707 25.55 9.06 9.19
N VAL A 708 24.32 9.18 9.71
CA VAL A 708 23.74 8.26 10.69
C VAL A 708 23.72 6.84 10.12
N ASP A 709 23.11 6.64 8.94
CA ASP A 709 23.00 5.33 8.30
C ASP A 709 24.37 4.77 7.84
N THR A 710 25.45 5.57 7.79
CA THR A 710 26.84 5.09 7.56
C THR A 710 27.52 4.69 8.86
N THR A 711 27.40 5.52 9.91
CA THR A 711 28.02 5.29 11.22
C THR A 711 27.50 4.00 11.86
N VAL A 712 26.23 3.65 11.64
CA VAL A 712 25.62 2.40 12.13
C VAL A 712 26.21 1.15 11.46
N GLU A 713 26.52 1.16 10.15
CA GLU A 713 27.19 -0.01 9.53
C GLU A 713 28.65 -0.13 9.93
N ILE A 714 29.30 1.00 10.21
CA ILE A 714 30.63 1.00 10.80
C ILE A 714 30.54 0.33 12.18
N ALA A 715 29.59 0.73 13.04
CA ALA A 715 29.38 0.10 14.35
C ALA A 715 29.10 -1.42 14.26
N ASN A 716 28.27 -1.85 13.29
CA ASN A 716 27.99 -3.28 13.00
C ASN A 716 29.26 -4.13 12.76
N LYS A 717 30.40 -3.52 12.42
CA LYS A 717 31.69 -4.19 12.15
C LYS A 717 32.80 -3.86 13.17
N VAL A 718 32.71 -2.70 13.82
CA VAL A 718 33.73 -2.11 14.70
C VAL A 718 33.48 -2.38 16.18
N GLY A 719 32.23 -2.67 16.56
CA GLY A 719 31.76 -2.74 17.94
C GLY A 719 30.93 -1.51 18.31
N ALA A 720 30.03 -1.67 19.28
CA ALA A 720 29.14 -0.59 19.71
C ALA A 720 29.89 0.41 20.60
N SER A 721 30.69 -0.11 21.55
CA SER A 721 31.44 0.66 22.54
C SER A 721 32.39 1.65 21.89
N GLU A 722 33.13 1.21 20.86
CA GLU A 722 34.08 2.01 20.10
C GLU A 722 33.44 3.24 19.41
N ILE A 723 32.23 3.07 18.86
CA ILE A 723 31.50 4.16 18.18
C ILE A 723 30.78 5.05 19.19
N ILE A 724 30.10 4.46 20.17
CA ILE A 724 29.34 5.18 21.20
C ILE A 724 30.29 6.06 22.05
N ASN A 725 31.47 5.56 22.43
CA ASN A 725 32.48 6.32 23.18
C ASN A 725 33.05 7.54 22.41
N ARG A 726 32.89 7.62 21.08
CA ARG A 726 33.28 8.79 20.28
C ARG A 726 32.18 9.84 20.13
N VAL A 727 30.94 9.54 20.53
CA VAL A 727 29.78 10.43 20.32
C VAL A 727 28.94 10.67 21.56
N VAL A 728 29.17 9.98 22.68
CA VAL A 728 28.39 10.19 23.92
C VAL A 728 28.60 11.58 24.51
N ASP A 729 29.80 12.15 24.44
CA ASP A 729 30.03 13.52 24.93
C ASP A 729 29.29 14.56 24.04
N ASP A 730 29.12 14.28 22.74
CA ASP A 730 28.34 15.12 21.80
C ASP A 730 26.82 15.12 22.11
N LEU A 731 26.31 14.20 22.97
CA LEU A 731 24.94 14.33 23.52
C LEU A 731 24.78 15.59 24.37
N LYS A 732 25.88 16.22 24.80
CA LYS A 732 25.89 17.44 25.61
C LYS A 732 26.23 18.71 24.83
N ASP A 733 26.28 18.67 23.50
CA ASP A 733 26.43 19.89 22.69
C ASP A 733 25.21 20.82 22.82
N GLU A 734 25.42 22.12 22.65
CA GLU A 734 24.37 23.16 22.72
C GLU A 734 23.35 23.07 21.57
N ASN A 735 23.70 22.46 20.43
CA ASN A 735 22.86 22.39 19.24
C ASN A 735 21.92 21.18 19.27
N GLU A 736 20.62 21.42 19.51
CA GLU A 736 19.56 20.40 19.52
C GLU A 736 19.56 19.49 18.28
N GLN A 737 19.86 20.02 17.08
CA GLN A 737 19.94 19.18 15.86
C GLN A 737 21.17 18.28 15.81
N TYR A 738 22.28 18.68 16.44
CA TYR A 738 23.48 17.86 16.56
C TYR A 738 23.27 16.76 17.61
N ARG A 739 22.76 17.10 18.80
CA ARG A 739 22.32 16.14 19.83
C ARG A 739 21.35 15.08 19.27
N LYS A 740 20.42 15.49 18.40
CA LYS A 740 19.48 14.61 17.69
C LYS A 740 20.18 13.61 16.76
N MET A 741 21.21 14.04 16.02
CA MET A 741 21.99 13.20 15.11
C MET A 741 22.81 12.15 15.86
N VAL A 742 23.40 12.57 17.00
CA VAL A 742 24.07 11.68 17.96
C VAL A 742 23.07 10.64 18.49
N MET A 743 21.93 11.09 19.01
CA MET A 743 20.92 10.21 19.62
C MET A 743 20.33 9.20 18.63
N GLU A 744 20.05 9.58 17.38
CA GLU A 744 19.59 8.62 16.36
C GLU A 744 20.68 7.58 16.01
N SER A 745 21.95 7.98 16.06
CA SER A 745 23.08 7.08 15.82
C SER A 745 23.27 6.08 16.96
N ILE A 746 23.16 6.54 18.22
CA ILE A 746 23.22 5.67 19.41
C ILE A 746 22.00 4.74 19.46
N GLU A 747 20.78 5.25 19.18
CA GLU A 747 19.54 4.47 19.15
C GLU A 747 19.65 3.29 18.18
N LYS A 748 19.99 3.56 16.92
CA LYS A 748 20.18 2.51 15.90
C LYS A 748 21.32 1.55 16.25
N THR A 749 22.44 2.06 16.77
CA THR A 749 23.60 1.23 17.14
C THR A 749 23.26 0.25 18.28
N MET A 750 22.62 0.73 19.35
CA MET A 750 22.20 -0.11 20.47
C MET A 750 20.99 -0.98 20.15
N SER A 751 20.14 -0.60 19.19
CA SER A 751 19.07 -1.46 18.67
C SER A 751 19.64 -2.67 17.91
N ASN A 752 20.71 -2.46 17.14
CA ASN A 752 21.39 -3.51 16.37
C ASN A 752 22.32 -4.42 17.22
N LEU A 753 23.20 -3.85 18.04
CA LEU A 753 24.25 -4.58 18.76
C LEU A 753 23.92 -4.84 20.25
N GLY A 754 22.87 -4.24 20.78
CA GLY A 754 22.56 -4.28 22.22
C GLY A 754 23.53 -3.46 23.08
N ALA A 755 23.56 -3.75 24.38
CA ALA A 755 24.35 -3.04 25.38
C ALA A 755 25.43 -3.91 26.09
N ALA A 756 25.78 -5.06 25.52
CA ALA A 756 26.73 -6.01 26.14
C ALA A 756 28.19 -5.53 26.09
N ASP A 757 28.54 -4.76 25.06
CA ASP A 757 29.89 -4.21 24.77
C ASP A 757 30.19 -2.92 25.56
N ILE A 758 29.17 -2.33 26.20
CA ILE A 758 29.24 -1.05 26.92
C ILE A 758 29.74 -1.28 28.35
N ASP A 759 30.84 -0.65 28.74
CA ASP A 759 31.40 -0.76 30.10
C ASP A 759 30.60 0.06 31.13
N SER A 760 31.01 0.04 32.40
CA SER A 760 30.30 0.77 33.46
C SER A 760 30.44 2.29 33.33
N ARG A 761 31.58 2.78 32.81
CA ARG A 761 31.80 4.22 32.65
C ARG A 761 31.03 4.79 31.46
N LEU A 762 31.03 4.08 30.33
CA LEU A 762 30.26 4.49 29.17
C LEU A 762 28.75 4.41 29.43
N GLU A 763 28.29 3.47 30.27
CA GLU A 763 26.90 3.47 30.77
C GLU A 763 26.57 4.75 31.56
N GLU A 764 27.41 5.16 32.51
CA GLU A 764 27.19 6.41 33.26
C GLU A 764 27.19 7.65 32.37
N GLN A 765 28.20 7.81 31.50
CA GLN A 765 28.29 8.93 30.57
C GLN A 765 27.08 8.97 29.61
N LEU A 766 26.61 7.81 29.15
CA LEU A 766 25.47 7.70 28.23
C LEU A 766 24.14 7.99 28.92
N ILE A 767 23.92 7.51 30.15
CA ILE A 767 22.71 7.82 30.93
C ILE A 767 22.65 9.32 31.26
N ASP A 768 23.76 9.93 31.68
CA ASP A 768 23.83 11.36 31.98
C ASP A 768 23.66 12.22 30.70
N GLY A 769 24.30 11.81 29.59
CA GLY A 769 24.13 12.41 28.27
C GLY A 769 22.67 12.40 27.78
N ILE A 770 21.96 11.28 27.88
CA ILE A 770 20.54 11.24 27.48
C ILE A 770 19.62 11.95 28.46
N LEU A 771 19.94 12.03 29.75
CA LEU A 771 19.15 12.82 30.71
C LEU A 771 19.25 14.30 30.39
N TYR A 772 20.45 14.80 30.09
CA TYR A 772 20.69 16.17 29.65
C TYR A 772 19.98 16.46 28.30
N ALA A 773 20.24 15.64 27.28
CA ALA A 773 19.60 15.74 25.96
C ALA A 773 18.08 15.51 25.98
N PHE A 774 17.53 14.93 27.05
CA PHE A 774 16.08 14.82 27.27
C PHE A 774 15.50 16.01 28.02
N GLN A 775 16.24 16.61 28.96
CA GLN A 775 15.77 17.77 29.72
C GLN A 775 15.66 19.03 28.85
N GLU A 776 16.71 19.36 28.09
CA GLU A 776 16.84 20.63 27.35
C GLU A 776 16.14 20.70 25.98
N GLN A 777 15.24 19.78 25.67
CA GLN A 777 14.54 19.80 24.37
C GLN A 777 13.60 20.99 24.25
N THR A 778 13.80 21.83 23.23
CA THR A 778 12.86 22.89 22.85
C THR A 778 11.70 22.33 22.01
N THR A 779 11.92 21.26 21.24
CA THR A 779 10.91 20.58 20.43
C THR A 779 10.72 19.11 20.84
N GLU A 780 9.50 18.54 20.74
CA GLU A 780 9.37 17.09 20.99
C GLU A 780 9.95 16.30 19.82
N ASP A 781 11.09 15.64 20.05
CA ASP A 781 11.61 14.68 19.09
C ASP A 781 11.25 13.24 19.46
N VAL A 782 10.54 12.58 18.54
CA VAL A 782 10.27 11.14 18.59
C VAL A 782 11.58 10.35 18.55
N VAL A 783 12.62 10.88 17.88
CA VAL A 783 13.98 10.33 17.88
C VAL A 783 14.54 10.22 19.30
N MET A 784 14.41 11.27 20.10
CA MET A 784 14.95 11.29 21.46
C MET A 784 14.16 10.37 22.40
N LEU A 785 12.83 10.35 22.27
CA LEU A 785 11.94 9.42 23.00
C LEU A 785 12.20 7.95 22.61
N ASN A 786 12.52 7.69 21.34
CA ASN A 786 12.95 6.37 20.87
C ASN A 786 14.31 6.02 21.48
N GLY A 787 15.33 6.87 21.35
CA GLY A 787 16.67 6.66 21.91
C GLY A 787 16.63 6.33 23.40
N PHE A 788 15.97 7.16 24.20
CA PHE A 788 15.86 6.95 25.64
C PHE A 788 15.18 5.61 25.96
N GLY A 789 14.08 5.28 25.28
CA GLY A 789 13.37 4.01 25.46
C GLY A 789 14.21 2.80 25.04
N THR A 790 14.86 2.84 23.87
CA THR A 790 15.73 1.79 23.36
C THR A 790 16.91 1.55 24.30
N ILE A 791 17.58 2.62 24.76
CA ILE A 791 18.71 2.54 25.70
C ILE A 791 18.30 1.88 27.02
N VAL A 792 17.23 2.36 27.67
CA VAL A 792 16.75 1.81 28.94
C VAL A 792 16.34 0.33 28.79
N ASN A 793 15.73 -0.04 27.66
CA ASN A 793 15.36 -1.42 27.35
C ASN A 793 16.58 -2.33 27.12
N GLN A 794 17.63 -1.84 26.43
CA GLN A 794 18.83 -2.61 26.14
C GLN A 794 19.77 -2.76 27.35
N LEU A 795 19.84 -1.74 28.22
CA LEU A 795 20.54 -1.84 29.52
C LEU A 795 19.78 -2.75 30.51
N GLY A 796 18.45 -2.81 30.41
CA GLY A 796 17.59 -3.74 31.14
C GLY A 796 17.79 -3.64 32.65
N LYS A 797 18.37 -4.67 33.27
CA LYS A 797 18.65 -4.67 34.72
C LYS A 797 19.75 -3.70 35.15
N ARG A 798 20.69 -3.35 34.26
CA ARG A 798 21.83 -2.47 34.58
C ARG A 798 21.36 -1.08 35.01
N VAL A 799 20.27 -0.59 34.39
CA VAL A 799 19.71 0.76 34.61
C VAL A 799 19.15 1.01 36.03
N LYS A 800 19.05 -0.03 36.89
CA LYS A 800 18.41 0.05 38.22
C LYS A 800 18.90 1.22 39.09
N PRO A 801 20.21 1.56 39.20
CA PRO A 801 20.67 2.68 40.02
C PRO A 801 20.14 4.04 39.56
N TYR A 802 19.91 4.20 38.26
CA TYR A 802 19.50 5.47 37.64
C TYR A 802 17.97 5.64 37.58
N LEU A 803 17.17 4.56 37.77
CA LEU A 803 15.71 4.63 37.74
C LEU A 803 15.10 5.73 38.65
N PRO A 804 15.59 6.00 39.88
CA PRO A 804 15.08 7.10 40.70
C PRO A 804 15.29 8.49 40.05
N GLN A 805 16.46 8.71 39.43
CA GLN A 805 16.79 9.95 38.72
C GLN A 805 15.94 10.11 37.45
N ILE A 806 15.82 9.04 36.66
CA ILE A 806 14.98 8.99 35.46
C ILE A 806 13.52 9.30 35.82
N CYS A 807 12.96 8.66 36.85
CA CYS A 807 11.59 8.93 37.30
C CYS A 807 11.42 10.33 37.89
N GLY A 808 12.44 10.89 38.57
CA GLY A 808 12.46 12.28 39.00
C GLY A 808 12.37 13.27 37.83
N THR A 809 13.18 13.07 36.78
CA THR A 809 13.12 13.86 35.54
C THR A 809 11.76 13.71 34.83
N ILE A 810 11.20 12.50 34.80
CA ILE A 810 9.86 12.25 34.23
C ILE A 810 8.77 13.00 35.00
N LEU A 811 8.77 12.93 36.34
CA LEU A 811 7.80 13.66 37.19
C LEU A 811 7.92 15.17 37.05
N TRP A 812 9.14 15.69 36.93
CA TRP A 812 9.38 17.11 36.66
C TRP A 812 8.86 17.52 35.27
N ARG A 813 9.11 16.73 34.22
CA ARG A 813 8.57 16.97 32.87
C ARG A 813 7.05 16.80 32.79
N LEU A 814 6.46 15.90 33.56
CA LEU A 814 5.00 15.74 33.66
C LEU A 814 4.32 16.95 34.35
N ASN A 815 5.05 17.70 35.17
CA ASN A 815 4.58 18.99 35.74
C ASN A 815 4.81 20.20 34.82
N ASN A 816 5.37 20.02 33.62
CA ASN A 816 5.66 21.13 32.71
C ASN A 816 4.37 21.77 32.16
N LYS A 817 4.34 23.11 32.04
CA LYS A 817 3.24 23.87 31.43
C LYS A 817 2.94 23.40 30.00
N SER A 818 3.97 23.00 29.26
CA SER A 818 3.85 22.49 27.90
C SER A 818 3.21 21.09 27.88
N ALA A 819 1.93 21.02 27.47
CA ALA A 819 1.18 19.77 27.27
C ALA A 819 1.96 18.75 26.44
N LYS A 820 2.65 19.23 25.41
CA LYS A 820 3.59 18.52 24.55
C LYS A 820 4.70 17.77 25.32
N VAL A 821 5.34 18.43 26.30
CA VAL A 821 6.34 17.80 27.18
C VAL A 821 5.70 16.78 28.12
N ARG A 822 4.48 17.04 28.63
CA ARG A 822 3.73 16.08 29.44
C ARG A 822 3.40 14.79 28.67
N GLN A 823 3.07 14.91 27.38
CA GLN A 823 2.83 13.75 26.51
C GLN A 823 4.09 12.88 26.40
N GLN A 824 5.23 13.48 26.07
CA GLN A 824 6.49 12.76 25.88
C GLN A 824 6.95 12.07 27.19
N ALA A 825 6.71 12.69 28.35
CA ALA A 825 6.96 12.08 29.65
C ALA A 825 6.08 10.83 29.90
N ALA A 826 4.78 10.89 29.58
CA ALA A 826 3.88 9.75 29.69
C ALA A 826 4.21 8.63 28.66
N ASP A 827 4.53 8.99 27.42
CA ASP A 827 4.98 8.03 26.40
C ASP A 827 6.30 7.34 26.80
N LEU A 828 7.18 8.01 27.56
CA LEU A 828 8.39 7.40 28.11
C LEU A 828 8.07 6.39 29.22
N ILE A 829 7.17 6.70 30.16
CA ILE A 829 6.69 5.76 31.19
C ILE A 829 6.15 4.47 30.52
N SER A 830 5.35 4.63 29.47
CA SER A 830 4.77 3.51 28.71
C SER A 830 5.84 2.54 28.15
N ARG A 831 7.01 3.08 27.75
CA ARG A 831 8.15 2.29 27.24
C ARG A 831 8.94 1.61 28.35
N ILE A 832 9.24 2.32 29.44
CA ILE A 832 10.13 1.81 30.51
C ILE A 832 9.44 0.93 31.55
N ALA A 833 8.10 0.89 31.61
CA ALA A 833 7.35 0.15 32.64
C ALA A 833 7.76 -1.33 32.76
N VAL A 834 8.04 -2.00 31.64
CA VAL A 834 8.53 -3.40 31.64
C VAL A 834 9.89 -3.50 32.34
N VAL A 835 10.82 -2.58 32.05
CA VAL A 835 12.15 -2.56 32.65
C VAL A 835 12.08 -2.30 34.14
N MET A 836 11.27 -1.32 34.58
CA MET A 836 11.05 -1.01 36.01
C MET A 836 10.63 -2.25 36.81
N LYS A 837 9.80 -3.13 36.24
CA LYS A 837 9.43 -4.43 36.85
C LYS A 837 10.56 -5.44 36.86
N THR A 838 11.36 -5.54 35.78
CA THR A 838 12.54 -6.42 35.79
C THR A 838 13.61 -5.98 36.80
N CYS A 839 13.67 -4.69 37.10
CA CYS A 839 14.47 -4.09 38.17
C CYS A 839 13.81 -4.19 39.56
N GLN A 840 12.60 -4.74 39.65
CA GLN A 840 11.79 -4.94 40.86
C GLN A 840 11.29 -3.66 41.57
N GLU A 841 11.31 -2.50 40.91
CA GLU A 841 10.91 -1.21 41.49
C GLU A 841 9.39 -0.97 41.46
N GLU A 842 8.64 -1.89 42.06
CA GLU A 842 7.16 -1.85 42.11
C GLU A 842 6.63 -0.60 42.84
N LYS A 843 7.33 -0.11 43.87
CA LYS A 843 6.94 1.12 44.60
C LYS A 843 7.00 2.35 43.71
N LEU A 844 8.01 2.43 42.84
CA LEU A 844 8.22 3.57 41.93
C LEU A 844 7.17 3.57 40.81
N MET A 845 6.84 2.39 40.26
CA MET A 845 5.69 2.23 39.36
C MET A 845 4.36 2.58 40.02
N GLY A 846 4.17 2.20 41.30
CA GLY A 846 2.97 2.54 42.07
C GLY A 846 2.80 4.06 42.27
N HIS A 847 3.88 4.76 42.58
CA HIS A 847 3.88 6.23 42.68
C HIS A 847 3.55 6.90 41.33
N LEU A 848 4.19 6.45 40.23
CA LEU A 848 3.83 6.91 38.88
C LEU A 848 2.35 6.63 38.54
N GLY A 849 1.81 5.49 38.98
CA GLY A 849 0.40 5.13 38.79
C GLY A 849 -0.59 6.08 39.49
N VAL A 850 -0.26 6.53 40.71
CA VAL A 850 -1.05 7.55 41.44
C VAL A 850 -0.99 8.90 40.73
N VAL A 851 0.21 9.37 40.36
CA VAL A 851 0.37 10.66 39.67
C VAL A 851 -0.35 10.66 38.32
N LEU A 852 -0.21 9.60 37.51
CA LEU A 852 -0.92 9.46 36.24
C LEU A 852 -2.44 9.37 36.39
N TYR A 853 -2.95 8.85 37.51
CA TYR A 853 -4.38 8.84 37.82
C TYR A 853 -4.91 10.25 38.12
N GLU A 854 -4.15 11.08 38.85
CA GLU A 854 -4.51 12.48 39.10
C GLU A 854 -4.61 13.28 37.78
N TYR A 855 -3.72 13.02 36.82
CA TYR A 855 -3.78 13.62 35.47
C TYR A 855 -4.87 13.03 34.54
N LEU A 856 -5.76 12.13 34.99
CA LEU A 856 -6.95 11.72 34.20
C LEU A 856 -7.99 12.85 34.02
N GLY A 857 -7.74 14.04 34.57
CA GLY A 857 -8.48 15.27 34.27
C GLY A 857 -7.87 16.15 33.16
N GLU A 858 -6.78 15.73 32.51
CA GLU A 858 -6.06 16.50 31.49
C GLU A 858 -6.95 16.93 30.31
N GLU A 859 -6.88 18.22 29.97
CA GLU A 859 -7.71 18.86 28.93
C GLU A 859 -7.25 18.47 27.52
N TYR A 860 -5.93 18.32 27.33
CA TYR A 860 -5.32 18.04 26.04
C TYR A 860 -5.43 16.53 25.70
N PRO A 861 -6.23 16.15 24.69
CA PRO A 861 -6.58 14.74 24.47
C PRO A 861 -5.43 13.92 23.86
N GLU A 862 -4.40 14.56 23.32
CA GLU A 862 -3.18 13.87 22.90
C GLU A 862 -2.34 13.42 24.12
N VAL A 863 -2.28 14.27 25.15
CA VAL A 863 -1.60 14.00 26.43
C VAL A 863 -2.38 12.95 27.23
N LEU A 864 -3.70 13.13 27.37
CA LEU A 864 -4.58 12.16 28.05
C LEU A 864 -4.49 10.76 27.42
N GLY A 865 -4.39 10.68 26.09
CA GLY A 865 -4.17 9.41 25.39
C GLY A 865 -2.85 8.72 25.77
N SER A 866 -1.77 9.49 25.99
CA SER A 866 -0.48 8.95 26.46
C SER A 866 -0.49 8.61 27.95
N ILE A 867 -1.18 9.37 28.80
CA ILE A 867 -1.39 9.05 30.21
C ILE A 867 -2.12 7.71 30.35
N LEU A 868 -3.18 7.49 29.57
CA LEU A 868 -3.89 6.21 29.49
C LEU A 868 -3.00 5.08 28.98
N GLY A 869 -2.14 5.36 27.98
CA GLY A 869 -1.13 4.41 27.49
C GLY A 869 -0.11 4.00 28.55
N ALA A 870 0.35 4.95 29.37
CA ALA A 870 1.25 4.73 30.50
C ALA A 870 0.58 3.92 31.62
N LEU A 871 -0.65 4.26 32.00
CA LEU A 871 -1.45 3.49 32.98
C LEU A 871 -1.68 2.06 32.49
N LYS A 872 -2.03 1.86 31.21
CA LYS A 872 -2.12 0.55 30.54
C LYS A 872 -0.81 -0.23 30.61
N ALA A 873 0.34 0.41 30.38
CA ALA A 873 1.65 -0.24 30.50
C ALA A 873 1.94 -0.69 31.95
N ILE A 874 1.68 0.16 32.95
CA ILE A 874 1.86 -0.17 34.38
C ILE A 874 0.91 -1.31 34.79
N VAL A 875 -0.38 -1.22 34.47
CA VAL A 875 -1.41 -2.24 34.80
C VAL A 875 -1.10 -3.59 34.17
N ASN A 876 -0.53 -3.61 32.96
CA ASN A 876 -0.08 -4.85 32.31
C ASN A 876 1.07 -5.56 33.04
N VAL A 877 1.77 -4.87 33.94
CA VAL A 877 3.09 -5.27 34.44
C VAL A 877 3.16 -5.39 35.98
N ILE A 878 2.51 -4.49 36.73
CA ILE A 878 2.57 -4.49 38.21
C ILE A 878 1.77 -5.65 38.82
N GLY A 879 0.57 -5.92 38.29
CA GLY A 879 -0.38 -6.92 38.78
C GLY A 879 -1.54 -6.30 39.58
N MET A 880 -2.74 -6.84 39.42
CA MET A 880 -3.99 -6.19 39.83
C MET A 880 -4.13 -5.95 41.34
N THR A 881 -3.52 -6.77 42.18
CA THR A 881 -3.54 -6.64 43.66
C THR A 881 -2.57 -5.60 44.21
N LYS A 882 -1.59 -5.15 43.40
CA LYS A 882 -0.55 -4.18 43.80
C LYS A 882 -0.69 -2.82 43.11
N MET A 883 -1.72 -2.62 42.28
CA MET A 883 -1.93 -1.37 41.57
C MET A 883 -2.36 -0.27 42.55
N THR A 884 -1.68 0.87 42.50
CA THR A 884 -2.08 2.13 43.13
C THR A 884 -2.28 3.17 42.03
N PRO A 885 -3.48 3.74 41.85
CA PRO A 885 -4.70 3.55 42.64
C PRO A 885 -5.34 2.15 42.48
N PRO A 886 -6.22 1.73 43.41
CA PRO A 886 -7.02 0.52 43.25
C PRO A 886 -7.93 0.56 42.00
N ILE A 887 -8.14 -0.61 41.40
CA ILE A 887 -8.98 -0.79 40.20
C ILE A 887 -10.42 -0.30 40.41
N LYS A 888 -10.93 -0.44 41.64
CA LYS A 888 -12.26 0.01 42.07
C LYS A 888 -12.48 1.51 41.90
N ASP A 889 -11.41 2.30 41.99
CA ASP A 889 -11.45 3.76 41.89
C ASP A 889 -11.04 4.20 40.47
N LEU A 890 -10.07 3.48 39.87
CA LEU A 890 -9.61 3.72 38.50
C LEU A 890 -10.72 3.54 37.46
N LEU A 891 -11.43 2.41 37.45
CA LEU A 891 -12.35 2.08 36.35
C LEU A 891 -13.57 3.03 36.27
N PRO A 892 -14.25 3.42 37.37
CA PRO A 892 -15.31 4.43 37.31
C PRO A 892 -14.84 5.81 36.83
N ARG A 893 -13.53 6.12 36.93
CA ARG A 893 -12.92 7.33 36.35
C ARG A 893 -12.68 7.19 34.84
N LEU A 894 -12.52 5.96 34.32
CA LEU A 894 -12.39 5.67 32.89
C LEU A 894 -13.73 5.68 32.13
N THR A 895 -14.83 5.26 32.75
CA THR A 895 -16.14 5.16 32.07
C THR A 895 -16.59 6.48 31.40
N PRO A 896 -16.45 7.68 32.01
CA PRO A 896 -16.72 8.94 31.32
C PRO A 896 -15.75 9.26 30.18
N ILE A 897 -14.50 8.83 30.28
CA ILE A 897 -13.42 9.12 29.31
C ILE A 897 -13.66 8.37 27.98
N LEU A 898 -14.40 7.25 28.00
CA LEU A 898 -14.88 6.57 26.79
C LEU A 898 -15.68 7.49 25.85
N LYS A 899 -16.34 8.55 26.37
CA LYS A 899 -17.10 9.54 25.57
C LYS A 899 -16.23 10.61 24.90
N ASN A 900 -14.93 10.65 25.20
CA ASN A 900 -14.02 11.57 24.51
C ASN A 900 -13.99 11.22 23.02
N ARG A 901 -14.14 12.22 22.14
CA ARG A 901 -14.19 12.02 20.69
C ARG A 901 -12.82 11.75 20.05
N HIS A 902 -11.73 11.95 20.78
CA HIS A 902 -10.38 11.85 20.23
C HIS A 902 -9.89 10.40 20.14
N GLU A 903 -9.46 9.99 18.94
CA GLU A 903 -9.11 8.59 18.64
C GLU A 903 -8.04 8.01 19.58
N LYS A 904 -7.00 8.78 19.92
CA LYS A 904 -5.91 8.35 20.82
C LYS A 904 -6.38 8.10 22.26
N VAL A 905 -7.42 8.81 22.70
CA VAL A 905 -8.05 8.63 24.02
C VAL A 905 -8.93 7.40 24.01
N GLN A 906 -9.81 7.26 23.00
CA GLN A 906 -10.68 6.10 22.86
C GLN A 906 -9.87 4.80 22.83
N GLU A 907 -8.88 4.70 21.94
CA GLU A 907 -8.07 3.49 21.74
C GLU A 907 -7.35 3.04 23.03
N ASN A 908 -6.69 3.96 23.74
CA ASN A 908 -5.99 3.61 24.98
C ASN A 908 -6.93 3.39 26.17
N CYS A 909 -8.07 4.08 26.23
CA CYS A 909 -9.08 3.87 27.28
C CYS A 909 -9.76 2.50 27.13
N ILE A 910 -10.19 2.14 25.92
CA ILE A 910 -10.83 0.84 25.63
C ILE A 910 -9.86 -0.32 25.91
N ASP A 911 -8.59 -0.19 25.50
CA ASP A 911 -7.57 -1.20 25.79
C ASP A 911 -7.32 -1.34 27.30
N LEU A 912 -7.24 -0.23 28.05
CA LEU A 912 -7.06 -0.25 29.50
C LEU A 912 -8.25 -0.94 30.19
N VAL A 913 -9.48 -0.59 29.81
CA VAL A 913 -10.72 -1.24 30.30
C VAL A 913 -10.72 -2.74 29.95
N GLY A 914 -10.30 -3.13 28.74
CA GLY A 914 -10.16 -4.52 28.33
C GLY A 914 -9.14 -5.31 29.15
N ARG A 915 -7.99 -4.70 29.48
CA ARG A 915 -6.99 -5.32 30.37
C ARG A 915 -7.46 -5.46 31.81
N ILE A 916 -8.35 -4.58 32.28
CA ILE A 916 -9.03 -4.72 33.58
C ILE A 916 -10.06 -5.86 33.52
N ALA A 917 -10.85 -5.95 32.46
CA ALA A 917 -11.87 -7.01 32.29
C ALA A 917 -11.26 -8.43 32.21
N ASP A 918 -10.13 -8.59 31.51
CA ASP A 918 -9.45 -9.89 31.37
C ASP A 918 -8.77 -10.37 32.68
N ARG A 919 -8.16 -9.46 33.43
CA ARG A 919 -7.26 -9.80 34.56
C ARG A 919 -7.77 -9.45 35.96
N GLY A 920 -8.84 -8.67 36.07
CA GLY A 920 -9.41 -8.23 37.34
C GLY A 920 -10.93 -8.01 37.32
N PRO A 921 -11.74 -8.88 36.68
CA PRO A 921 -13.19 -8.69 36.60
C PRO A 921 -13.87 -8.63 37.97
N GLU A 922 -13.38 -9.44 38.93
CA GLU A 922 -13.87 -9.58 40.31
C GLU A 922 -13.86 -8.27 41.11
N TYR A 923 -12.99 -7.30 40.76
CA TYR A 923 -12.89 -6.04 41.49
C TYR A 923 -14.05 -5.07 41.16
N VAL A 924 -14.82 -5.33 40.11
CA VAL A 924 -15.81 -4.38 39.54
C VAL A 924 -17.18 -5.04 39.44
N SER A 925 -18.23 -4.33 39.86
CA SER A 925 -19.60 -4.87 39.82
C SER A 925 -20.12 -5.04 38.40
N ALA A 926 -20.91 -6.10 38.17
CA ALA A 926 -21.58 -6.37 36.88
C ALA A 926 -22.40 -5.18 36.34
N ARG A 927 -22.93 -4.32 37.22
CA ARG A 927 -23.69 -3.12 36.82
C ARG A 927 -22.82 -2.07 36.12
N GLU A 928 -21.59 -1.85 36.57
CA GLU A 928 -20.65 -0.94 35.91
C GLU A 928 -20.07 -1.56 34.63
N TRP A 929 -19.86 -2.89 34.63
CA TRP A 929 -19.51 -3.61 33.40
C TRP A 929 -20.61 -3.50 32.31
N MET A 930 -21.90 -3.66 32.67
CA MET A 930 -23.01 -3.45 31.74
C MET A 930 -23.10 -2.00 31.25
N ARG A 931 -22.86 -1.01 32.13
CA ARG A 931 -22.77 0.40 31.73
C ARG A 931 -21.67 0.60 30.68
N ILE A 932 -20.48 0.04 30.91
CA ILE A 932 -19.39 0.07 29.94
C ILE A 932 -19.80 -0.59 28.62
N CYS A 933 -20.51 -1.72 28.61
CA CYS A 933 -21.04 -2.32 27.38
C CYS A 933 -21.95 -1.39 26.58
N PHE A 934 -22.80 -0.57 27.22
CA PHE A 934 -23.60 0.44 26.52
C PHE A 934 -22.73 1.55 25.90
N GLU A 935 -21.73 2.07 26.62
CA GLU A 935 -20.83 3.10 26.07
C GLU A 935 -19.96 2.55 24.92
N LEU A 936 -19.45 1.32 25.05
CA LEU A 936 -18.69 0.62 24.01
C LEU A 936 -19.50 0.36 22.74
N LEU A 937 -20.82 0.18 22.84
CA LEU A 937 -21.70 -0.05 21.69
C LEU A 937 -21.71 1.15 20.73
N GLU A 938 -21.58 2.39 21.24
CA GLU A 938 -21.40 3.57 20.39
C GLU A 938 -20.00 3.60 19.75
N LEU A 939 -18.97 3.14 20.45
CA LEU A 939 -17.59 3.10 19.93
C LEU A 939 -17.38 2.02 18.86
N LEU A 940 -18.29 1.07 18.70
CA LEU A 940 -18.36 0.20 17.51
C LEU A 940 -18.58 1.00 16.20
N LYS A 941 -19.09 2.24 16.28
CA LYS A 941 -19.28 3.13 15.12
C LYS A 941 -18.03 3.92 14.72
N ALA A 942 -16.96 3.91 15.53
CA ALA A 942 -15.75 4.68 15.27
C ALA A 942 -15.14 4.37 13.89
N HIS A 943 -14.63 5.38 13.16
CA HIS A 943 -14.08 5.19 11.82
C HIS A 943 -12.76 4.42 11.81
N LYS A 944 -11.92 4.57 12.84
CA LYS A 944 -10.65 3.83 12.99
C LYS A 944 -10.88 2.33 13.18
N LYS A 945 -10.20 1.49 12.39
CA LYS A 945 -10.26 0.01 12.56
C LYS A 945 -9.71 -0.44 13.92
N ALA A 946 -8.68 0.24 14.44
CA ALA A 946 -8.04 -0.14 15.71
C ALA A 946 -9.00 0.01 16.89
N ILE A 947 -9.69 1.16 17.01
CA ILE A 947 -10.75 1.40 18.01
C ILE A 947 -11.81 0.30 17.93
N ARG A 948 -12.36 0.02 16.74
CA ARG A 948 -13.37 -1.05 16.59
C ARG A 948 -12.84 -2.42 17.02
N ARG A 949 -11.58 -2.78 16.73
CA ARG A 949 -10.98 -4.04 17.21
C ARG A 949 -10.88 -4.05 18.73
N ALA A 950 -10.34 -3.00 19.34
CA ALA A 950 -10.23 -2.89 20.80
C ALA A 950 -11.61 -3.01 21.47
N THR A 951 -12.63 -2.32 20.93
CA THR A 951 -14.01 -2.38 21.43
C THR A 951 -14.58 -3.80 21.41
N VAL A 952 -14.46 -4.52 20.30
CA VAL A 952 -14.97 -5.89 20.17
C VAL A 952 -14.19 -6.86 21.08
N ASN A 953 -12.86 -6.74 21.16
CA ASN A 953 -12.05 -7.54 22.09
C ASN A 953 -12.49 -7.30 23.56
N THR A 954 -12.70 -6.04 23.95
CA THR A 954 -13.19 -5.67 25.29
C THR A 954 -14.61 -6.17 25.56
N PHE A 955 -15.51 -6.19 24.56
CA PHE A 955 -16.80 -6.88 24.68
C PHE A 955 -16.63 -8.38 25.00
N GLY A 956 -15.69 -9.07 24.35
CA GLY A 956 -15.39 -10.48 24.62
C GLY A 956 -14.92 -10.74 26.05
N TYR A 957 -14.05 -9.87 26.59
CA TYR A 957 -13.60 -9.95 27.99
C TYR A 957 -14.72 -9.63 28.99
N ILE A 958 -15.58 -8.66 28.70
CA ILE A 958 -16.70 -8.30 29.60
C ILE A 958 -17.79 -9.39 29.58
N ALA A 959 -18.11 -9.97 28.43
CA ALA A 959 -19.07 -11.09 28.35
C ALA A 959 -18.57 -12.32 29.12
N LYS A 960 -17.27 -12.60 29.11
CA LYS A 960 -16.61 -13.61 29.95
C LYS A 960 -16.67 -13.28 31.46
N ALA A 961 -16.78 -11.99 31.82
CA ALA A 961 -16.82 -11.52 33.21
C ALA A 961 -18.22 -11.50 33.84
N ILE A 962 -19.26 -11.14 33.08
CA ILE A 962 -20.66 -11.10 33.56
C ILE A 962 -21.42 -12.39 33.21
N GLY A 963 -21.20 -12.89 31.99
CA GLY A 963 -22.06 -13.85 31.30
C GLY A 963 -22.60 -13.26 29.98
N PRO A 964 -22.90 -14.11 28.98
CA PRO A 964 -23.25 -13.65 27.63
C PRO A 964 -24.65 -13.05 27.50
N HIS A 965 -25.62 -13.47 28.31
CA HIS A 965 -27.04 -13.17 28.06
C HIS A 965 -27.39 -11.67 28.16
N ASP A 966 -26.88 -10.97 29.18
CA ASP A 966 -27.15 -9.53 29.38
C ASP A 966 -26.52 -8.67 28.26
N VAL A 967 -25.30 -9.04 27.85
CA VAL A 967 -24.59 -8.40 26.73
C VAL A 967 -25.30 -8.69 25.40
N LEU A 968 -25.74 -9.93 25.19
CA LEU A 968 -26.39 -10.35 23.94
C LEU A 968 -27.73 -9.63 23.71
N ALA A 969 -28.56 -9.46 24.74
CA ALA A 969 -29.82 -8.71 24.62
C ALA A 969 -29.58 -7.26 24.16
N THR A 970 -28.49 -6.64 24.61
CA THR A 970 -28.07 -5.30 24.20
C THR A 970 -27.60 -5.27 22.74
N LEU A 971 -26.82 -6.27 22.31
CA LEU A 971 -26.34 -6.40 20.93
C LEU A 971 -27.47 -6.71 19.93
N LEU A 972 -28.37 -7.65 20.24
CA LEU A 972 -29.46 -8.04 19.32
C LEU A 972 -30.41 -6.87 19.02
N ASN A 973 -30.69 -6.00 19.99
CA ASN A 973 -31.47 -4.78 19.76
C ASN A 973 -30.79 -3.82 18.76
N ASN A 974 -29.45 -3.77 18.71
CA ASN A 974 -28.70 -2.94 17.76
C ASN A 974 -28.68 -3.52 16.34
N LEU A 975 -29.05 -4.79 16.13
CA LEU A 975 -29.24 -5.36 14.79
C LEU A 975 -30.45 -4.77 14.04
N LYS A 976 -31.40 -4.15 14.75
CA LYS A 976 -32.57 -3.45 14.18
C LYS A 976 -32.24 -2.04 13.67
N VAL A 977 -31.01 -1.55 13.89
CA VAL A 977 -30.58 -0.23 13.41
C VAL A 977 -30.29 -0.27 11.91
N GLN A 978 -30.92 0.63 11.14
CA GLN A 978 -30.83 0.66 9.67
C GLN A 978 -29.39 0.80 9.14
N GLU A 979 -28.52 1.52 9.86
CA GLU A 979 -27.13 1.78 9.45
C GLU A 979 -26.29 0.50 9.33
N ARG A 980 -25.78 0.25 8.13
CA ARG A 980 -25.00 -0.97 7.80
C ARG A 980 -23.77 -1.16 8.67
N GLN A 981 -23.06 -0.08 9.02
CA GLN A 981 -21.83 -0.19 9.83
C GLN A 981 -22.13 -0.72 11.23
N ASN A 982 -23.20 -0.23 11.86
CA ASN A 982 -23.61 -0.62 13.22
C ASN A 982 -23.98 -2.10 13.25
N ARG A 983 -24.79 -2.56 12.28
CA ARG A 983 -25.16 -3.98 12.15
C ARG A 983 -23.94 -4.89 11.96
N VAL A 984 -22.96 -4.48 11.15
CA VAL A 984 -21.72 -5.26 10.92
C VAL A 984 -20.82 -5.29 12.16
N CYS A 985 -20.67 -4.20 12.91
CA CYS A 985 -19.80 -4.20 14.09
C CYS A 985 -20.46 -4.92 15.28
N THR A 986 -21.79 -4.84 15.39
CA THR A 986 -22.61 -5.66 16.31
C THR A 986 -22.51 -7.14 15.97
N THR A 987 -22.58 -7.48 14.68
CA THR A 987 -22.37 -8.83 14.14
C THR A 987 -21.03 -9.43 14.60
N VAL A 988 -19.94 -8.68 14.50
CA VAL A 988 -18.62 -9.14 14.96
C VAL A 988 -18.54 -9.22 16.49
N ALA A 989 -19.20 -8.32 17.23
CA ALA A 989 -19.30 -8.43 18.69
C ALA A 989 -20.06 -9.70 19.13
N ILE A 990 -21.15 -10.05 18.46
CA ILE A 990 -21.90 -11.30 18.70
C ILE A 990 -21.01 -12.53 18.41
N ALA A 991 -20.20 -12.50 17.35
CA ALA A 991 -19.26 -13.58 17.04
C ALA A 991 -18.20 -13.78 18.15
N ILE A 992 -17.57 -12.70 18.64
CA ILE A 992 -16.59 -12.81 19.74
C ILE A 992 -17.25 -13.22 21.07
N VAL A 993 -18.46 -12.76 21.38
CA VAL A 993 -19.20 -13.22 22.58
C VAL A 993 -19.49 -14.73 22.50
N ALA A 994 -19.81 -15.25 21.31
CA ALA A 994 -20.02 -16.68 21.09
C ALA A 994 -18.71 -17.49 21.09
N GLU A 995 -17.58 -16.90 20.70
CA GLU A 995 -16.25 -17.49 20.86
C GLU A 995 -15.90 -17.61 22.35
N THR A 996 -16.00 -16.53 23.14
CA THR A 996 -15.57 -16.54 24.54
C THR A 996 -16.54 -17.27 25.48
N CYS A 997 -17.83 -17.28 25.17
CA CYS A 997 -18.89 -17.88 26.01
C CYS A 997 -19.53 -19.15 25.42
N SER A 998 -18.93 -19.71 24.36
CA SER A 998 -19.40 -20.85 23.55
C SER A 998 -20.70 -20.60 22.75
N PRO A 999 -20.82 -21.09 21.50
CA PRO A 999 -21.92 -20.70 20.60
C PRO A 999 -23.32 -21.10 21.05
N PHE A 1000 -23.46 -22.14 21.88
CA PHE A 1000 -24.77 -22.60 22.38
C PHE A 1000 -25.54 -21.53 23.17
N THR A 1001 -24.85 -20.55 23.77
CA THR A 1001 -25.48 -19.45 24.52
C THR A 1001 -26.05 -18.35 23.61
N VAL A 1002 -25.53 -18.25 22.38
CA VAL A 1002 -25.83 -17.17 21.43
C VAL A 1002 -26.73 -17.64 20.30
N LEU A 1003 -26.45 -18.81 19.72
CA LEU A 1003 -27.15 -19.34 18.54
C LEU A 1003 -28.67 -19.41 18.69
N PRO A 1004 -29.27 -19.90 19.80
CA PRO A 1004 -30.72 -19.99 19.91
C PRO A 1004 -31.43 -18.63 19.87
N ALA A 1005 -30.83 -17.60 20.48
CA ALA A 1005 -31.37 -16.24 20.46
C ALA A 1005 -31.19 -15.59 19.08
N LEU A 1006 -30.04 -15.81 18.43
CA LEU A 1006 -29.72 -15.34 17.09
C LEU A 1006 -30.70 -15.95 16.05
N MET A 1007 -30.96 -17.27 16.14
CA MET A 1007 -31.96 -17.98 15.33
C MET A 1007 -33.40 -17.53 15.63
N ASN A 1008 -33.71 -17.10 16.86
CA ASN A 1008 -35.04 -16.59 17.18
C ASN A 1008 -35.30 -15.20 16.58
N GLU A 1009 -34.31 -14.30 16.55
CA GLU A 1009 -34.42 -13.00 15.87
C GLU A 1009 -34.57 -13.15 14.33
N TYR A 1010 -34.12 -14.25 13.71
CA TYR A 1010 -34.40 -14.53 12.29
C TYR A 1010 -35.90 -14.71 11.98
N ARG A 1011 -36.70 -15.10 12.98
CA ARG A 1011 -38.15 -15.27 12.85
C ARG A 1011 -38.91 -13.94 12.82
N VAL A 1012 -38.24 -12.82 13.10
CA VAL A 1012 -38.81 -11.49 12.95
C VAL A 1012 -38.94 -11.19 11.45
N PRO A 1013 -40.12 -10.84 10.91
CA PRO A 1013 -40.36 -10.64 9.48
C PRO A 1013 -39.75 -9.34 8.92
N GLU A 1014 -38.70 -8.80 9.55
CA GLU A 1014 -37.96 -7.66 9.03
C GLU A 1014 -36.73 -8.14 8.25
N LEU A 1015 -36.79 -7.97 6.92
CA LEU A 1015 -35.75 -8.36 5.96
C LEU A 1015 -34.36 -7.76 6.27
N ASN A 1016 -34.28 -6.66 7.03
CA ASN A 1016 -33.05 -6.06 7.57
C ASN A 1016 -32.44 -6.83 8.75
N VAL A 1017 -33.28 -7.39 9.63
CA VAL A 1017 -32.88 -8.19 10.79
C VAL A 1017 -32.45 -9.57 10.34
N GLN A 1018 -33.19 -10.19 9.41
CA GLN A 1018 -32.81 -11.45 8.77
C GLN A 1018 -31.46 -11.32 8.03
N ASN A 1019 -31.28 -10.26 7.22
CA ASN A 1019 -29.98 -9.89 6.66
C ASN A 1019 -28.90 -9.62 7.74
N GLY A 1020 -29.28 -9.17 8.93
CA GLY A 1020 -28.37 -8.97 10.07
C GLY A 1020 -27.93 -10.31 10.67
N VAL A 1021 -28.88 -11.20 10.91
CA VAL A 1021 -28.68 -12.56 11.43
C VAL A 1021 -27.82 -13.41 10.49
N LEU A 1022 -28.05 -13.38 9.18
CA LEU A 1022 -27.20 -14.12 8.24
C LEU A 1022 -25.75 -13.64 8.23
N LYS A 1023 -25.51 -12.35 8.55
CA LYS A 1023 -24.14 -11.80 8.73
C LYS A 1023 -23.59 -12.17 10.12
N ALA A 1024 -24.44 -12.10 11.16
CA ALA A 1024 -24.39 -12.85 12.42
C ALA A 1024 -23.67 -14.20 12.28
N LEU A 1025 -24.34 -15.12 11.58
CA LEU A 1025 -23.90 -16.49 11.35
C LEU A 1025 -22.64 -16.56 10.48
N SER A 1026 -22.53 -15.76 9.42
CA SER A 1026 -21.34 -15.77 8.55
C SER A 1026 -20.04 -15.43 9.29
N PHE A 1027 -20.05 -14.40 10.16
CA PHE A 1027 -18.89 -14.07 10.99
C PHE A 1027 -18.74 -15.03 12.16
N LEU A 1028 -19.85 -15.51 12.76
CA LEU A 1028 -19.80 -16.51 13.82
C LEU A 1028 -19.06 -17.77 13.39
N PHE A 1029 -19.44 -18.38 12.26
CA PHE A 1029 -18.78 -19.58 11.73
C PHE A 1029 -17.34 -19.32 11.24
N GLU A 1030 -16.99 -18.07 10.87
CA GLU A 1030 -15.60 -17.69 10.58
C GLU A 1030 -14.72 -17.68 11.84
N TYR A 1031 -15.24 -17.13 12.95
CA TYR A 1031 -14.49 -16.99 14.21
C TYR A 1031 -14.35 -18.32 14.98
N ILE A 1032 -15.43 -19.12 15.06
CA ILE A 1032 -15.45 -20.33 15.92
C ILE A 1032 -14.76 -21.54 15.27
N GLY A 1033 -14.53 -21.51 13.95
CA GLY A 1033 -13.85 -22.55 13.19
C GLY A 1033 -14.38 -23.96 13.46
N GLU A 1034 -13.51 -24.84 13.97
CA GLU A 1034 -13.82 -26.25 14.27
C GLU A 1034 -14.98 -26.46 15.26
N MET A 1035 -15.28 -25.47 16.12
CA MET A 1035 -16.43 -25.55 17.03
C MET A 1035 -17.76 -25.52 16.28
N GLY A 1036 -17.79 -25.10 15.00
CA GLY A 1036 -19.00 -25.08 14.18
C GLY A 1036 -19.60 -26.47 13.89
N LYS A 1037 -18.81 -27.55 14.02
CA LYS A 1037 -19.24 -28.93 13.72
C LYS A 1037 -20.43 -29.38 14.56
N ASP A 1038 -20.49 -28.94 15.82
CA ASP A 1038 -21.53 -29.34 16.78
C ASP A 1038 -22.85 -28.55 16.56
N TYR A 1039 -22.84 -27.54 15.68
CA TYR A 1039 -23.95 -26.61 15.45
C TYR A 1039 -24.48 -26.59 14.01
N ILE A 1040 -23.80 -27.24 13.05
CA ILE A 1040 -24.19 -27.25 11.63
C ILE A 1040 -25.64 -27.72 11.42
N TYR A 1041 -26.04 -28.81 12.08
CA TYR A 1041 -27.40 -29.37 11.98
C TYR A 1041 -28.47 -28.41 12.53
N ALA A 1042 -28.16 -27.63 13.57
CA ALA A 1042 -29.10 -26.66 14.12
C ALA A 1042 -29.34 -25.47 13.18
N VAL A 1043 -28.30 -25.02 12.46
CA VAL A 1043 -28.37 -23.84 11.58
C VAL A 1043 -28.81 -24.20 10.15
N THR A 1044 -28.71 -25.47 9.74
CA THR A 1044 -29.06 -25.94 8.39
C THR A 1044 -30.47 -25.50 7.93
N PRO A 1045 -31.56 -25.66 8.70
CA PRO A 1045 -32.91 -25.23 8.26
C PRO A 1045 -33.06 -23.72 8.05
N LEU A 1046 -32.25 -22.90 8.74
CA LEU A 1046 -32.23 -21.44 8.55
C LEU A 1046 -31.51 -21.07 7.23
N LEU A 1047 -30.46 -21.82 6.87
CA LEU A 1047 -29.75 -21.63 5.61
C LEU A 1047 -30.55 -22.14 4.40
N GLU A 1048 -31.38 -23.18 4.55
CA GLU A 1048 -32.32 -23.62 3.51
C GLU A 1048 -33.28 -22.49 3.10
N ASP A 1049 -33.97 -21.90 4.08
CA ASP A 1049 -34.87 -20.76 3.89
C ASP A 1049 -34.15 -19.57 3.21
N ALA A 1050 -33.00 -19.17 3.75
CA ALA A 1050 -32.19 -18.07 3.21
C ALA A 1050 -31.59 -18.32 1.81
N LEU A 1051 -31.48 -19.58 1.36
CA LEU A 1051 -31.07 -19.94 0.00
C LEU A 1051 -32.26 -20.04 -0.97
N MET A 1052 -33.47 -20.30 -0.47
CA MET A 1052 -34.70 -20.30 -1.26
C MET A 1052 -35.32 -18.91 -1.41
N ASP A 1053 -35.00 -17.97 -0.53
CA ASP A 1053 -35.58 -16.61 -0.57
C ASP A 1053 -35.29 -15.88 -1.90
N ARG A 1054 -36.23 -15.02 -2.28
CA ARG A 1054 -36.21 -14.26 -3.53
C ARG A 1054 -35.10 -13.20 -3.58
N ASP A 1055 -34.69 -12.65 -2.44
CA ASP A 1055 -33.64 -11.63 -2.34
C ASP A 1055 -32.24 -12.20 -2.65
N LEU A 1056 -31.52 -11.49 -3.53
CA LEU A 1056 -30.15 -11.78 -3.89
C LEU A 1056 -29.20 -11.66 -2.68
N VAL A 1057 -29.49 -10.79 -1.70
CA VAL A 1057 -28.61 -10.57 -0.54
C VAL A 1057 -28.76 -11.68 0.51
N HIS A 1058 -29.95 -12.26 0.67
CA HIS A 1058 -30.16 -13.48 1.46
C HIS A 1058 -29.33 -14.64 0.91
N ARG A 1059 -29.53 -15.00 -0.37
CA ARG A 1059 -28.75 -16.07 -1.02
C ARG A 1059 -27.25 -15.80 -1.00
N GLN A 1060 -26.81 -14.56 -1.18
CA GLN A 1060 -25.40 -14.17 -1.10
C GLN A 1060 -24.82 -14.37 0.30
N THR A 1061 -25.56 -14.00 1.36
CA THR A 1061 -25.05 -14.13 2.74
C THR A 1061 -25.18 -15.53 3.31
N ALA A 1062 -26.18 -16.31 2.88
CA ALA A 1062 -26.21 -17.75 3.15
C ALA A 1062 -25.03 -18.48 2.48
N CYS A 1063 -24.71 -18.18 1.22
CA CYS A 1063 -23.52 -18.73 0.55
C CYS A 1063 -22.21 -18.36 1.30
N ALA A 1064 -22.08 -17.11 1.77
CA ALA A 1064 -20.94 -16.70 2.60
C ALA A 1064 -20.87 -17.50 3.91
N THR A 1065 -21.97 -17.67 4.65
CA THR A 1065 -22.02 -18.51 5.85
C THR A 1065 -21.58 -19.95 5.56
N ILE A 1066 -22.04 -20.53 4.46
CA ILE A 1066 -21.71 -21.90 4.06
C ILE A 1066 -20.22 -22.03 3.68
N LYS A 1067 -19.61 -21.01 3.06
CA LYS A 1067 -18.15 -20.96 2.84
C LYS A 1067 -17.39 -21.10 4.17
N HIS A 1068 -17.69 -20.26 5.15
CA HIS A 1068 -16.97 -20.26 6.43
C HIS A 1068 -17.24 -21.55 7.23
N MET A 1069 -18.49 -22.02 7.25
CA MET A 1069 -18.87 -23.27 7.90
C MET A 1069 -18.21 -24.50 7.25
N ALA A 1070 -18.17 -24.59 5.92
CA ALA A 1070 -17.52 -25.71 5.22
C ALA A 1070 -16.00 -25.73 5.45
N LEU A 1071 -15.35 -24.56 5.48
CA LEU A 1071 -13.92 -24.46 5.78
C LEU A 1071 -13.59 -24.74 7.26
N GLY A 1072 -14.43 -24.31 8.19
CA GLY A 1072 -14.26 -24.57 9.63
C GLY A 1072 -14.53 -26.02 10.04
N VAL A 1073 -15.47 -26.69 9.36
CA VAL A 1073 -15.92 -28.06 9.66
C VAL A 1073 -15.24 -29.13 8.76
N TYR A 1074 -14.29 -28.73 7.91
CA TYR A 1074 -13.49 -29.65 7.10
C TYR A 1074 -12.78 -30.72 7.95
N GLY A 1075 -12.99 -31.99 7.60
CA GLY A 1075 -12.35 -33.14 8.25
C GLY A 1075 -13.01 -33.61 9.56
N PHE A 1076 -14.17 -33.04 9.93
CA PHE A 1076 -14.88 -33.38 11.18
C PHE A 1076 -16.11 -34.31 11.00
N GLY A 1077 -16.38 -34.82 9.80
CA GLY A 1077 -17.45 -35.81 9.59
C GLY A 1077 -18.85 -35.20 9.46
N CYS A 1078 -19.00 -34.13 8.67
CA CYS A 1078 -20.28 -33.45 8.41
C CYS A 1078 -20.55 -33.27 6.90
N GLU A 1079 -20.04 -34.20 6.09
CA GLU A 1079 -20.12 -34.16 4.63
C GLU A 1079 -21.55 -34.36 4.11
N ASP A 1080 -22.44 -34.91 4.93
CA ASP A 1080 -23.87 -35.10 4.65
C ASP A 1080 -24.65 -33.77 4.71
N ALA A 1081 -24.54 -33.02 5.80
CA ALA A 1081 -25.14 -31.70 5.96
C ALA A 1081 -24.58 -30.70 4.92
N LEU A 1082 -23.27 -30.76 4.64
CA LEU A 1082 -22.65 -29.93 3.61
C LEU A 1082 -23.03 -30.37 2.18
N THR A 1083 -23.29 -31.66 1.93
CA THR A 1083 -23.86 -32.16 0.66
C THR A 1083 -25.31 -31.69 0.48
N HIS A 1084 -26.10 -31.67 1.55
CA HIS A 1084 -27.47 -31.15 1.53
C HIS A 1084 -27.48 -29.66 1.19
N LEU A 1085 -26.66 -28.86 1.88
CA LEU A 1085 -26.51 -27.42 1.60
C LEU A 1085 -25.96 -27.14 0.19
N LEU A 1086 -25.06 -27.98 -0.35
CA LEU A 1086 -24.62 -27.88 -1.75
C LEU A 1086 -25.80 -27.92 -2.74
N ASN A 1087 -26.84 -28.72 -2.47
CA ASN A 1087 -28.01 -28.83 -3.36
C ASN A 1087 -28.82 -27.53 -3.41
N TYR A 1088 -28.83 -26.73 -2.34
CA TYR A 1088 -29.52 -25.43 -2.27
C TYR A 1088 -28.61 -24.29 -2.77
N VAL A 1089 -27.28 -24.44 -2.67
CA VAL A 1089 -26.32 -23.49 -3.27
C VAL A 1089 -26.28 -23.64 -4.80
N TRP A 1090 -26.28 -24.87 -5.34
CA TRP A 1090 -26.04 -25.15 -6.77
C TRP A 1090 -26.96 -24.40 -7.76
N PRO A 1091 -28.28 -24.21 -7.52
CA PRO A 1091 -29.15 -23.45 -8.41
C PRO A 1091 -28.70 -22.01 -8.69
N ASN A 1092 -27.94 -21.39 -7.78
CA ASN A 1092 -27.42 -20.02 -7.94
C ASN A 1092 -26.30 -19.89 -9.00
N ILE A 1093 -25.88 -21.00 -9.61
CA ILE A 1093 -24.84 -21.06 -10.65
C ILE A 1093 -25.06 -20.11 -11.84
N PHE A 1094 -26.31 -19.86 -12.23
CA PHE A 1094 -26.64 -19.02 -13.39
C PHE A 1094 -26.91 -17.55 -13.07
N GLU A 1095 -26.64 -17.13 -11.84
CA GLU A 1095 -26.78 -15.74 -11.42
C GLU A 1095 -25.87 -14.77 -12.17
N THR A 1096 -26.31 -13.52 -12.31
CA THR A 1096 -25.54 -12.47 -13.03
C THR A 1096 -24.97 -11.38 -12.13
N SER A 1097 -25.40 -11.30 -10.87
CA SER A 1097 -24.88 -10.32 -9.91
C SER A 1097 -23.44 -10.69 -9.52
N PRO A 1098 -22.42 -9.83 -9.76
CA PRO A 1098 -21.02 -10.19 -9.48
C PRO A 1098 -20.75 -10.58 -8.02
N HIS A 1099 -21.48 -9.99 -7.07
CA HIS A 1099 -21.33 -10.29 -5.64
C HIS A 1099 -21.92 -11.64 -5.25
N LEU A 1100 -23.05 -12.04 -5.84
CA LEU A 1100 -23.64 -13.37 -5.63
C LEU A 1100 -22.84 -14.44 -6.38
N VAL A 1101 -22.42 -14.17 -7.62
CA VAL A 1101 -21.53 -15.07 -8.39
C VAL A 1101 -20.20 -15.30 -7.66
N GLN A 1102 -19.64 -14.28 -7.01
CA GLN A 1102 -18.45 -14.47 -6.17
C GLN A 1102 -18.78 -15.29 -4.93
N ALA A 1103 -19.80 -14.93 -4.14
CA ALA A 1103 -20.17 -15.69 -2.94
C ALA A 1103 -20.52 -17.16 -3.24
N PHE A 1104 -21.13 -17.45 -4.40
CA PHE A 1104 -21.38 -18.79 -4.91
C PHE A 1104 -20.09 -19.55 -5.25
N MET A 1105 -19.17 -18.94 -6.02
CA MET A 1105 -17.88 -19.55 -6.35
C MET A 1105 -17.06 -19.84 -5.08
N ASP A 1106 -16.99 -18.87 -4.18
CA ASP A 1106 -16.35 -18.98 -2.86
C ASP A 1106 -16.97 -20.11 -2.02
N ALA A 1107 -18.31 -20.24 -1.99
CA ALA A 1107 -19.02 -21.30 -1.26
C ALA A 1107 -18.75 -22.68 -1.87
N VAL A 1108 -18.78 -22.81 -3.20
CA VAL A 1108 -18.43 -24.04 -3.92
C VAL A 1108 -16.96 -24.41 -3.70
N GLU A 1109 -16.05 -23.45 -3.57
CA GLU A 1109 -14.65 -23.72 -3.22
C GLU A 1109 -14.47 -24.14 -1.74
N GLY A 1110 -15.23 -23.58 -0.80
CA GLY A 1110 -15.27 -24.09 0.58
C GLY A 1110 -15.82 -25.52 0.66
N LEU A 1111 -16.94 -25.78 -0.03
CA LEU A 1111 -17.55 -27.10 -0.15
C LEU A 1111 -16.65 -28.11 -0.90
N ARG A 1112 -15.82 -27.66 -1.85
CA ARG A 1112 -14.79 -28.49 -2.52
C ARG A 1112 -13.74 -29.01 -1.56
N VAL A 1113 -13.34 -28.21 -0.57
CA VAL A 1113 -12.42 -28.64 0.49
C VAL A 1113 -13.14 -29.62 1.42
N ALA A 1114 -14.35 -29.28 1.88
CA ALA A 1114 -15.10 -30.11 2.83
C ALA A 1114 -15.57 -31.47 2.27
N LEU A 1115 -16.16 -31.50 1.07
CA LEU A 1115 -16.74 -32.68 0.43
C LEU A 1115 -15.75 -33.43 -0.48
N GLY A 1116 -14.54 -32.90 -0.63
CA GLY A 1116 -13.55 -33.33 -1.61
C GLY A 1116 -13.90 -32.93 -3.06
N PRO A 1117 -12.88 -32.88 -3.95
CA PRO A 1117 -13.07 -32.45 -5.34
C PRO A 1117 -13.93 -33.42 -6.16
N VAL A 1118 -13.98 -34.70 -5.77
CA VAL A 1118 -14.77 -35.76 -6.44
C VAL A 1118 -16.26 -35.41 -6.45
N ARG A 1119 -16.79 -34.94 -5.31
CA ARG A 1119 -18.22 -34.61 -5.17
C ARG A 1119 -18.61 -33.42 -6.05
N ILE A 1120 -17.76 -32.38 -6.07
CA ILE A 1120 -17.98 -31.21 -6.93
C ILE A 1120 -17.83 -31.57 -8.42
N LEU A 1121 -16.89 -32.45 -8.79
CA LEU A 1121 -16.75 -32.91 -10.18
C LEU A 1121 -18.04 -33.57 -10.70
N GLN A 1122 -18.71 -34.39 -9.89
CA GLN A 1122 -19.96 -35.05 -10.26
C GLN A 1122 -21.08 -34.06 -10.65
N TYR A 1123 -21.14 -32.90 -9.99
CA TYR A 1123 -22.10 -31.83 -10.32
C TYR A 1123 -21.63 -31.05 -11.56
N VAL A 1124 -20.32 -30.76 -11.67
CA VAL A 1124 -19.72 -30.02 -12.80
C VAL A 1124 -19.79 -30.79 -14.13
N MET A 1125 -19.64 -32.11 -14.13
CA MET A 1125 -19.56 -32.91 -15.37
C MET A 1125 -20.75 -32.70 -16.32
N GLN A 1126 -21.94 -32.43 -15.77
CA GLN A 1126 -23.18 -32.26 -16.55
C GLN A 1126 -23.15 -31.04 -17.49
N GLY A 1127 -22.47 -29.96 -17.09
CA GLY A 1127 -22.48 -28.69 -17.83
C GLY A 1127 -21.28 -28.44 -18.74
N LEU A 1128 -20.17 -29.17 -18.57
CA LEU A 1128 -18.91 -28.96 -19.32
C LEU A 1128 -19.08 -29.00 -20.85
N PHE A 1129 -19.81 -29.99 -21.35
CA PHE A 1129 -20.04 -30.19 -22.79
C PHE A 1129 -21.49 -29.89 -23.21
N HIS A 1130 -22.29 -29.26 -22.33
CA HIS A 1130 -23.69 -28.94 -22.58
C HIS A 1130 -23.87 -28.08 -23.86
N PRO A 1131 -24.91 -28.29 -24.70
CA PRO A 1131 -25.03 -27.59 -26.00
C PRO A 1131 -25.07 -26.06 -25.91
N ALA A 1132 -25.71 -25.50 -24.88
CA ALA A 1132 -25.79 -24.05 -24.70
C ALA A 1132 -24.47 -23.46 -24.19
N ARG A 1133 -23.87 -22.56 -24.97
CA ARG A 1133 -22.59 -21.88 -24.63
C ARG A 1133 -22.60 -21.22 -23.26
N LYS A 1134 -23.67 -20.50 -22.88
CA LYS A 1134 -23.79 -19.84 -21.57
C LYS A 1134 -23.62 -20.80 -20.39
N VAL A 1135 -24.06 -22.06 -20.54
CA VAL A 1135 -23.88 -23.09 -19.50
C VAL A 1135 -22.41 -23.50 -19.44
N ARG A 1136 -21.80 -23.84 -20.59
CA ARG A 1136 -20.38 -24.19 -20.66
C ARG A 1136 -19.48 -23.09 -20.06
N ASP A 1137 -19.68 -21.84 -20.46
CA ASP A 1137 -18.84 -20.71 -20.04
C ASP A 1137 -18.79 -20.57 -18.49
N VAL A 1138 -19.87 -20.92 -17.77
CA VAL A 1138 -19.91 -20.95 -16.30
C VAL A 1138 -19.35 -22.25 -15.73
N TYR A 1139 -19.73 -23.41 -16.26
CA TYR A 1139 -19.27 -24.71 -15.74
C TYR A 1139 -17.77 -24.91 -15.92
N TRP A 1140 -17.17 -24.41 -17.01
CA TRP A 1140 -15.72 -24.37 -17.19
C TRP A 1140 -15.03 -23.43 -16.19
N LYS A 1141 -15.68 -22.34 -15.76
CA LYS A 1141 -15.12 -21.47 -14.70
C LYS A 1141 -15.03 -22.21 -13.36
N ILE A 1142 -16.04 -23.01 -13.01
CA ILE A 1142 -16.02 -23.85 -11.79
C ILE A 1142 -14.97 -24.96 -11.94
N TYR A 1143 -14.94 -25.64 -13.09
CA TYR A 1143 -13.93 -26.66 -13.38
C TYR A 1143 -12.49 -26.13 -13.28
N ASN A 1144 -12.24 -24.91 -13.75
CA ASN A 1144 -10.91 -24.31 -13.64
C ASN A 1144 -10.49 -24.09 -12.18
N SER A 1145 -11.40 -23.61 -11.31
CA SER A 1145 -11.17 -23.51 -9.86
C SER A 1145 -10.93 -24.89 -9.22
N LEU A 1146 -11.79 -25.86 -9.56
CA LEU A 1146 -11.69 -27.25 -9.10
C LEU A 1146 -10.35 -27.91 -9.48
N TYR A 1147 -9.89 -27.68 -10.72
CA TYR A 1147 -8.63 -28.18 -11.26
C TYR A 1147 -7.41 -27.51 -10.60
N ILE A 1148 -7.40 -26.18 -10.50
CA ILE A 1148 -6.35 -25.42 -9.79
C ILE A 1148 -6.22 -25.90 -8.34
N GLY A 1149 -7.34 -26.12 -7.65
CA GLY A 1149 -7.36 -26.50 -6.24
C GLY A 1149 -7.11 -27.98 -5.94
N GLY A 1150 -7.00 -28.86 -6.95
CA GLY A 1150 -7.03 -30.32 -6.71
C GLY A 1150 -6.71 -31.23 -7.89
N GLN A 1151 -5.92 -30.80 -8.87
CA GLN A 1151 -5.59 -31.53 -10.10
C GLN A 1151 -5.34 -33.04 -9.90
N ASP A 1152 -4.46 -33.42 -8.96
CA ASP A 1152 -4.07 -34.81 -8.74
C ASP A 1152 -5.23 -35.67 -8.20
N ALA A 1153 -6.00 -35.12 -7.25
CA ALA A 1153 -7.19 -35.77 -6.70
C ALA A 1153 -8.34 -35.94 -7.73
N LEU A 1154 -8.31 -35.23 -8.86
CA LEU A 1154 -9.24 -35.46 -9.97
C LEU A 1154 -8.88 -36.69 -10.82
N VAL A 1155 -7.62 -37.15 -10.78
CA VAL A 1155 -7.15 -38.28 -11.62
C VAL A 1155 -7.97 -39.55 -11.35
N GLY A 1156 -8.25 -39.85 -10.07
CA GLY A 1156 -9.11 -40.96 -9.67
C GLY A 1156 -10.62 -40.72 -9.86
N ALA A 1157 -11.03 -39.50 -10.22
CA ALA A 1157 -12.43 -39.07 -10.30
C ALA A 1157 -12.95 -38.87 -11.73
N TYR A 1158 -12.07 -38.70 -12.72
CA TYR A 1158 -12.49 -38.50 -14.12
C TYR A 1158 -13.30 -39.70 -14.66
N PRO A 1159 -14.47 -39.45 -15.28
CA PRO A 1159 -15.32 -40.51 -15.81
C PRO A 1159 -14.65 -41.27 -16.97
N ARG A 1160 -14.98 -42.55 -17.10
CA ARG A 1160 -14.49 -43.42 -18.17
C ARG A 1160 -15.12 -43.03 -19.51
N ILE A 1161 -14.34 -42.38 -20.38
CA ILE A 1161 -14.73 -42.08 -21.76
C ILE A 1161 -14.29 -43.25 -22.65
N GLN A 1162 -15.22 -43.83 -23.40
CA GLN A 1162 -14.92 -44.91 -24.36
C GLN A 1162 -14.15 -44.36 -25.57
N ASN A 1163 -13.29 -45.18 -26.17
CA ASN A 1163 -12.54 -44.81 -27.38
C ASN A 1163 -13.48 -44.53 -28.56
N ASP A 1164 -13.05 -43.65 -29.46
CA ASP A 1164 -13.68 -43.48 -30.78
C ASP A 1164 -12.81 -44.11 -31.90
N MET A 1165 -13.27 -44.08 -33.15
CA MET A 1165 -12.56 -44.68 -34.29
C MET A 1165 -11.21 -44.01 -34.67
N LYS A 1166 -10.85 -42.90 -34.01
CA LYS A 1166 -9.67 -42.07 -34.27
C LYS A 1166 -8.81 -41.85 -33.03
N ASN A 1167 -9.40 -41.91 -31.83
CA ASN A 1167 -8.77 -41.53 -30.56
C ASN A 1167 -8.97 -42.61 -29.49
N VAL A 1168 -7.89 -42.91 -28.76
CA VAL A 1168 -7.93 -43.69 -27.52
C VAL A 1168 -8.12 -42.72 -26.35
N TYR A 1169 -9.20 -42.91 -25.58
CA TYR A 1169 -9.55 -42.11 -24.41
C TYR A 1169 -9.54 -42.90 -23.10
N LEU A 1170 -9.50 -44.24 -23.18
CA LEU A 1170 -9.36 -45.12 -22.03
C LEU A 1170 -7.94 -45.08 -21.44
N ARG A 1171 -7.88 -45.15 -20.11
CA ARG A 1171 -6.65 -45.24 -19.29
C ARG A 1171 -6.50 -46.68 -18.78
N TYR A 1172 -5.96 -47.56 -19.62
CA TYR A 1172 -5.91 -49.01 -19.37
C TYR A 1172 -5.11 -49.38 -18.13
N GLU A 1173 -4.20 -48.52 -17.69
CA GLU A 1173 -3.42 -48.66 -16.46
C GLU A 1173 -4.29 -48.68 -15.19
N LEU A 1174 -5.50 -48.12 -15.25
CA LEU A 1174 -6.50 -48.16 -14.19
C LEU A 1174 -7.41 -49.40 -14.25
N ASP A 1175 -7.32 -50.19 -15.32
CA ASP A 1175 -8.01 -51.49 -15.46
C ASP A 1175 -7.14 -52.67 -14.99
N TYR A 1176 -5.89 -52.42 -14.57
CA TYR A 1176 -4.98 -53.45 -14.08
C TYR A 1176 -5.39 -53.97 -12.70
N ILE A 1177 -5.81 -55.24 -12.67
CA ILE A 1177 -5.99 -56.02 -11.45
C ILE A 1177 -4.77 -56.95 -11.33
N LEU A 1178 -4.04 -56.84 -10.22
CA LEU A 1178 -2.79 -57.56 -9.92
C LEU A 1178 -2.98 -58.58 -8.78
#